data_AF-A0A1V9GCJ2-F1
#
_entry.id   AF-A0A1V9GCJ2-F1
#
_cell.length_a   1.000
_cell.length_b   1.000
_cell.length_c   1.000
_cell.angle_alpha   90.00
_cell.angle_beta   90.00
_cell.angle_gamma   90.00
#
_symmetry.space_group_name_H-M   'P 1'
#
loop_
_entity.id
_entity.type
_entity.pdbx_description
1 polymer ?
#
loop_
_entity_poly.entity_id
_entity_poly.type
_entity_poly.pdbx_seq_one_letter_code
_entity_poly.pdbx_strand_id
1 'polypeptide(L)'
;MKRFSHAAACLICLLLFFTSNAQTIVDGAEVKKETRKSFVKVLLDKIKFTKNAREKERERILTLVENLGLQDSITANANNIQLIIHELEKKENQHYDSLKKIINTIRLADQGLAAGMPGENSVQPENGFSDKDLETLASQIMPLLREKEAGDKEEKEKQEVLKKLREIRDNNAGIIHTRKIADSVIKRFSVTLKNRAALFGFYDSDAGSFAGTPVLQTLNSFIYHSLFVNETTGDIINKAPLYASPAISAAQAAGCGVYFSVLVHNSDSRSSFLYNANAWQTCVDTLLVLLKKSHAKGIVLSYKNLRKKDRRLFTDLVLFISGALQQYNASYELFLTVPRVDLAGAYDIQALDEAADKFFIDFATNTTSVCSPLAPLKGSQYNTIENSFAWYESQGVKANKMVLILPYRGTSWQMRDASLKQDIFTGYLNISTIKNKYGEAAFYDEETSSVYIDTVYANNRVGRIWYDNEFTLGEKYDFILNNGLGGAALFCINYDEGLKVLRDELMYKFAFADTTYLQDSIIRSVAGLSFLQKAERYLSLYGYILQNPCATCYQNYEGDGSASQREQVLISYLSELKIDSLIRAKNGRVAPTSLKEQFNYINSRLTTTLLYITVGLLLVSLGFIFIYVAGLRYNGEDWQYKKTVAFILILFSALFVFSGFTWCFTNDLIPLFGVSGSFALGADCRTDPNCINIPFSTLLLIIISGIVIGFILFRYFITPLLKRKDVP
;
A
#
# COMPACT_ATOMS: atom_id res chain seq x y z
N MET A 1 4.12 54.52 -17.65
CA MET A 1 2.95 53.64 -17.88
C MET A 1 2.62 52.67 -16.73
N LYS A 2 3.59 52.05 -16.03
CA LYS A 2 3.31 51.19 -14.84
C LYS A 2 2.58 51.88 -13.67
N ARG A 3 2.72 53.21 -13.50
CA ARG A 3 2.07 53.99 -12.43
C ARG A 3 0.58 54.30 -12.67
N PHE A 4 0.10 54.29 -13.91
CA PHE A 4 -1.32 54.56 -14.21
C PHE A 4 -2.21 53.34 -13.95
N SER A 5 -1.68 52.13 -14.14
CA SER A 5 -2.37 50.86 -13.82
C SER A 5 -2.57 50.66 -12.31
N HIS A 6 -1.66 51.19 -11.47
CA HIS A 6 -1.80 51.14 -10.01
C HIS A 6 -2.90 52.07 -9.48
N ALA A 7 -3.14 53.22 -10.13
CA ALA A 7 -4.17 54.16 -9.69
C ALA A 7 -5.59 53.65 -9.96
N ALA A 8 -5.83 53.00 -11.11
CA ALA A 8 -7.12 52.37 -11.42
C ALA A 8 -7.42 51.15 -10.53
N ALA A 9 -6.39 50.35 -10.22
CA ALA A 9 -6.48 49.24 -9.27
C ALA A 9 -6.80 49.69 -7.83
N CYS A 10 -6.26 50.84 -7.42
CA CYS A 10 -6.51 51.42 -6.09
C CYS A 10 -7.94 51.95 -5.93
N LEU A 11 -8.55 52.45 -7.01
CA LEU A 11 -9.92 52.94 -7.01
C LEU A 11 -10.96 51.79 -6.92
N ILE A 12 -10.66 50.66 -7.56
CA ILE A 12 -11.46 49.42 -7.49
C ILE A 12 -11.33 48.78 -6.09
N CYS A 13 -10.15 48.85 -5.45
CA CYS A 13 -9.95 48.40 -4.07
C CYS A 13 -10.85 49.13 -3.06
N LEU A 14 -11.05 50.44 -3.24
CA LEU A 14 -11.92 51.24 -2.36
C LEU A 14 -13.40 50.87 -2.51
N LEU A 15 -13.86 50.51 -3.71
CA LEU A 15 -15.25 50.14 -3.97
C LEU A 15 -15.60 48.73 -3.48
N LEU A 16 -14.65 47.79 -3.50
CA LEU A 16 -14.84 46.43 -2.99
C LEU A 16 -14.79 46.32 -1.46
N PHE A 17 -14.25 47.34 -0.78
CA PHE A 17 -14.09 47.35 0.69
C PHE A 17 -15.42 47.48 1.44
N PHE A 18 -16.44 48.10 0.84
CA PHE A 18 -17.70 48.43 1.53
C PHE A 18 -18.78 47.33 1.50
N THR A 19 -18.65 46.28 0.67
CA THR A 19 -19.69 45.26 0.48
C THR A 19 -19.47 43.95 1.27
N SER A 20 -18.33 43.79 1.95
CA SER A 20 -17.94 42.52 2.60
C SER A 20 -18.46 42.32 4.04
N ASN A 21 -19.14 43.30 4.64
CA ASN A 21 -19.44 43.29 6.09
C ASN A 21 -20.82 42.74 6.50
N ALA A 22 -21.61 42.14 5.61
CA ALA A 22 -23.02 41.85 5.88
C ALA A 22 -23.41 40.36 6.06
N GLN A 23 -22.49 39.39 6.09
CA GLN A 23 -22.89 37.98 5.97
C GLN A 23 -22.04 36.98 6.77
N THR A 24 -22.16 37.00 8.11
CA THR A 24 -21.72 35.89 8.99
C THR A 24 -22.49 35.90 10.32
N ILE A 25 -23.79 35.62 10.31
CA ILE A 25 -24.54 35.17 11.50
C ILE A 25 -25.57 34.15 11.01
N VAL A 26 -25.60 32.96 11.64
CA VAL A 26 -26.62 31.88 11.65
C VAL A 26 -25.94 30.53 11.40
N ASP A 27 -25.59 29.85 12.49
CA ASP A 27 -25.87 28.42 12.71
C ASP A 27 -25.24 27.95 14.04
N GLY A 28 -26.09 27.77 15.05
CA GLY A 28 -25.74 27.18 16.34
C GLY A 28 -27.02 26.76 17.05
N ALA A 29 -27.34 25.46 17.03
CA ALA A 29 -28.40 24.88 17.83
C ALA A 29 -27.97 23.50 18.34
N GLU A 30 -27.92 23.37 19.67
CA GLU A 30 -27.59 22.19 20.46
C GLU A 30 -28.73 21.14 20.44
N VAL A 31 -28.35 19.86 20.49
CA VAL A 31 -29.28 18.73 20.71
C VAL A 31 -29.03 18.09 22.07
N LYS A 32 -30.15 17.93 22.79
CA LYS A 32 -30.36 17.53 24.19
C LYS A 32 -29.98 16.07 24.47
N LYS A 33 -29.35 15.83 25.63
CA LYS A 33 -28.91 14.52 26.13
C LYS A 33 -29.96 13.93 27.07
N GLU A 34 -30.47 12.73 26.77
CA GLU A 34 -31.48 12.04 27.58
C GLU A 34 -30.88 10.83 28.31
N THR A 35 -31.17 10.74 29.61
CA THR A 35 -30.72 9.75 30.59
C THR A 35 -31.55 8.46 30.57
N ARG A 36 -30.90 7.28 30.53
CA ARG A 36 -31.58 5.98 30.72
C ARG A 36 -31.22 5.34 32.06
N LYS A 37 -32.24 5.15 32.91
CA LYS A 37 -32.21 4.43 34.20
C LYS A 37 -32.27 2.91 33.98
N SER A 38 -31.67 2.20 34.95
CA SER A 38 -32.07 0.89 35.50
C SER A 38 -32.01 -0.36 34.60
N PHE A 39 -30.82 -0.98 34.53
CA PHE A 39 -30.66 -2.39 34.11
C PHE A 39 -30.04 -3.28 35.21
N VAL A 40 -29.73 -2.73 36.38
CA VAL A 40 -29.04 -3.42 37.49
C VAL A 40 -30.01 -3.94 38.56
N LYS A 41 -31.31 -3.67 38.46
CA LYS A 41 -32.32 -4.08 39.46
C LYS A 41 -33.15 -5.32 39.08
N VAL A 42 -32.77 -6.04 38.02
CA VAL A 42 -33.46 -7.27 37.56
C VAL A 42 -32.57 -8.52 37.73
N LEU A 43 -31.26 -8.37 37.95
CA LEU A 43 -30.33 -9.49 38.01
C LEU A 43 -30.12 -10.09 39.43
N LEU A 44 -30.68 -9.48 40.47
CA LEU A 44 -30.37 -9.82 41.88
C LEU A 44 -31.44 -10.62 42.64
N ASP A 45 -32.57 -10.97 42.01
CA ASP A 45 -33.65 -11.71 42.68
C ASP A 45 -33.80 -13.19 42.24
N LYS A 46 -32.75 -13.79 41.65
CA LYS A 46 -32.78 -15.21 41.22
C LYS A 46 -31.67 -16.10 41.77
N ILE A 47 -31.08 -15.75 42.91
CA ILE A 47 -30.19 -16.64 43.68
C ILE A 47 -30.93 -17.13 44.93
N LYS A 48 -31.69 -18.20 44.78
CA LYS A 48 -32.04 -19.14 45.85
C LYS A 48 -32.38 -20.47 45.18
N PHE A 49 -31.47 -21.45 45.25
CA PHE A 49 -31.73 -22.91 45.30
C PHE A 49 -30.38 -23.63 45.36
N THR A 50 -29.83 -23.78 46.57
CA THR A 50 -28.54 -24.44 46.85
C THR A 50 -28.76 -25.70 47.68
N LYS A 51 -28.75 -26.87 47.01
CA LYS A 51 -28.16 -28.13 47.49
C LYS A 51 -28.28 -29.23 46.41
N ASN A 52 -29.44 -29.38 45.78
CA ASN A 52 -29.67 -30.48 44.81
C ASN A 52 -28.96 -30.30 43.45
N ALA A 53 -28.58 -29.07 43.07
CA ALA A 53 -27.79 -28.85 41.86
C ALA A 53 -26.33 -29.33 42.03
N ARG A 54 -25.78 -29.35 43.26
CA ARG A 54 -24.40 -29.74 43.51
C ARG A 54 -24.20 -31.26 43.41
N GLU A 55 -25.17 -32.07 43.82
CA GLU A 55 -25.10 -33.53 43.66
C GLU A 55 -25.31 -33.95 42.21
N LYS A 56 -26.24 -33.31 41.49
CA LYS A 56 -26.45 -33.60 40.07
C LYS A 56 -25.26 -33.20 39.20
N GLU A 57 -24.55 -32.11 39.53
CA GLU A 57 -23.32 -31.74 38.84
C GLU A 57 -22.18 -32.73 39.18
N ARG A 58 -22.10 -33.23 40.42
CA ARG A 58 -21.11 -34.23 40.86
C ARG A 58 -21.31 -35.59 40.18
N GLU A 59 -22.54 -36.07 40.06
CA GLU A 59 -22.88 -37.29 39.29
C GLU A 59 -22.59 -37.12 37.79
N ARG A 60 -22.80 -35.92 37.26
CA ARG A 60 -22.53 -35.60 35.85
C ARG A 60 -21.03 -35.49 35.54
N ILE A 61 -20.22 -35.09 36.54
CA ILE A 61 -18.75 -35.07 36.46
C ILE A 61 -18.20 -36.50 36.55
N LEU A 62 -18.70 -37.34 37.46
CA LEU A 62 -18.31 -38.75 37.58
C LEU A 62 -18.62 -39.55 36.31
N THR A 63 -19.79 -39.34 35.71
CA THR A 63 -20.17 -39.97 34.42
C THR A 63 -19.39 -39.44 33.22
N LEU A 64 -18.82 -38.22 33.28
CA LEU A 64 -17.92 -37.71 32.24
C LEU A 64 -16.52 -38.31 32.36
N VAL A 65 -16.03 -38.51 33.59
CA VAL A 65 -14.73 -39.15 33.86
C VAL A 65 -14.77 -40.65 33.52
N GLU A 66 -15.88 -41.34 33.77
CA GLU A 66 -16.09 -42.73 33.34
C GLU A 66 -16.18 -42.86 31.80
N ASN A 67 -16.86 -41.94 31.11
CA ASN A 67 -16.95 -41.93 29.64
C ASN A 67 -15.62 -41.57 28.94
N LEU A 68 -14.61 -41.11 29.69
CA LEU A 68 -13.25 -40.87 29.20
C LEU A 68 -12.35 -42.11 29.28
N GLY A 69 -12.85 -43.26 29.75
CA GLY A 69 -12.15 -44.55 29.68
C GLY A 69 -10.90 -44.68 30.55
N LEU A 70 -10.82 -43.91 31.64
CA LEU A 70 -9.65 -43.85 32.52
C LEU A 70 -9.77 -44.78 33.75
N GLN A 71 -10.27 -46.01 33.60
CA GLN A 71 -10.32 -46.94 34.74
C GLN A 71 -9.13 -47.90 34.85
N ASP A 72 -8.40 -48.22 33.77
CA ASP A 72 -7.30 -49.19 33.86
C ASP A 72 -6.07 -48.82 33.02
N SER A 73 -5.33 -47.78 33.43
CA SER A 73 -3.88 -47.70 33.15
C SER A 73 -3.22 -46.56 33.94
N ILE A 74 -3.33 -46.57 35.27
CA ILE A 74 -2.45 -45.76 36.12
C ILE A 74 -1.21 -46.61 36.44
N THR A 75 -0.50 -46.98 35.39
CA THR A 75 0.94 -47.24 35.45
C THR A 75 1.57 -46.29 34.45
N ALA A 76 1.96 -45.14 34.99
CA ALA A 76 2.55 -44.04 34.24
C ALA A 76 3.79 -44.52 33.47
N ASN A 77 3.70 -44.50 32.15
CA ASN A 77 4.86 -44.41 31.27
C ASN A 77 4.68 -43.15 30.42
N ALA A 78 5.75 -42.36 30.27
CA ALA A 78 5.74 -41.05 29.63
C ALA A 78 5.15 -41.07 28.20
N ASN A 79 5.19 -42.22 27.53
CA ASN A 79 4.61 -42.42 26.20
C ASN A 79 3.08 -42.42 26.17
N ASN A 80 2.40 -42.83 27.24
CA ASN A 80 0.93 -42.85 27.28
C ASN A 80 0.35 -41.45 27.50
N ILE A 81 1.10 -40.56 28.15
CA ILE A 81 0.69 -39.17 28.38
C ILE A 81 0.73 -38.36 27.07
N GLN A 82 1.73 -38.59 26.21
CA GLN A 82 1.78 -37.93 24.89
C GLN A 82 0.65 -38.41 23.95
N LEU A 83 0.27 -39.69 24.04
CA LEU A 83 -0.82 -40.25 23.22
C LEU A 83 -2.19 -39.67 23.62
N ILE A 84 -2.37 -39.38 24.92
CA ILE A 84 -3.55 -38.70 25.47
C ILE A 84 -3.55 -37.19 25.10
N ILE A 85 -2.40 -36.51 25.17
CA ILE A 85 -2.26 -35.12 24.72
C ILE A 85 -2.63 -34.99 23.23
N HIS A 86 -2.19 -35.95 22.40
CA HIS A 86 -2.47 -35.98 20.97
C HIS A 86 -3.94 -36.31 20.64
N GLU A 87 -4.60 -37.19 21.39
CA GLU A 87 -6.05 -37.43 21.23
C GLU A 87 -6.91 -36.26 21.72
N LEU A 88 -6.46 -35.55 22.76
CA LEU A 88 -7.15 -34.38 23.28
C LEU A 88 -7.06 -33.19 22.30
N GLU A 89 -5.92 -32.92 21.68
CA GLU A 89 -5.80 -31.90 20.61
C GLU A 89 -6.78 -32.11 19.45
N LYS A 90 -7.06 -33.38 19.09
CA LYS A 90 -7.89 -33.75 17.95
C LYS A 90 -9.39 -33.52 18.14
N LYS A 91 -9.88 -33.40 19.39
CA LYS A 91 -11.32 -33.29 19.72
C LYS A 91 -11.75 -31.89 20.22
N GLU A 92 -10.86 -30.91 20.30
CA GLU A 92 -11.02 -29.79 21.23
C GLU A 92 -11.23 -28.40 20.59
N ASN A 93 -12.46 -28.10 20.21
CA ASN A 93 -12.98 -26.71 20.21
C ASN A 93 -14.22 -26.52 21.10
N GLN A 94 -14.97 -27.59 21.42
CA GLN A 94 -16.19 -27.51 22.25
C GLN A 94 -15.97 -27.83 23.74
N HIS A 95 -14.95 -28.63 24.06
CA HIS A 95 -14.70 -29.08 25.44
C HIS A 95 -13.76 -28.14 26.23
N TYR A 96 -12.95 -27.34 25.52
CA TYR A 96 -12.03 -26.35 26.09
C TYR A 96 -12.75 -25.26 26.90
N ASP A 97 -13.79 -24.65 26.32
CA ASP A 97 -14.60 -23.63 27.01
C ASP A 97 -15.34 -24.18 28.21
N SER A 98 -15.76 -25.45 28.16
CA SER A 98 -16.44 -26.14 29.26
C SER A 98 -15.48 -26.39 30.42
N LEU A 99 -14.25 -26.89 30.14
CA LEU A 99 -13.18 -27.08 31.12
C LEU A 99 -12.77 -25.77 31.79
N LYS A 100 -12.61 -24.70 31.01
CA LYS A 100 -12.28 -23.35 31.49
C LYS A 100 -13.36 -22.78 32.41
N LYS A 101 -14.64 -23.05 32.09
CA LYS A 101 -15.79 -22.66 32.91
C LYS A 101 -15.85 -23.44 34.22
N ILE A 102 -15.53 -24.74 34.19
CA ILE A 102 -15.47 -25.60 35.38
C ILE A 102 -14.34 -25.16 36.31
N ILE A 103 -13.12 -24.94 35.80
CA ILE A 103 -11.95 -24.49 36.58
C ILE A 103 -12.22 -23.14 37.25
N ASN A 104 -12.81 -22.19 36.52
CA ASN A 104 -13.19 -20.89 37.09
C ASN A 104 -14.29 -21.01 38.15
N THR A 105 -15.22 -21.96 37.99
CA THR A 105 -16.29 -22.20 38.97
C THR A 105 -15.74 -22.81 40.26
N ILE A 106 -14.75 -23.72 40.16
CA ILE A 106 -14.04 -24.30 41.33
C ILE A 106 -13.25 -23.22 42.07
N ARG A 107 -12.51 -22.37 41.34
CA ARG A 107 -11.71 -21.28 41.92
C ARG A 107 -12.57 -20.23 42.64
N LEU A 108 -13.78 -19.97 42.14
CA LEU A 108 -14.75 -19.07 42.78
C LEU A 108 -15.46 -19.71 43.98
N ALA A 109 -15.59 -21.05 44.01
CA ALA A 109 -16.15 -21.77 45.14
C ALA A 109 -15.19 -21.82 46.34
N ASP A 110 -13.88 -21.87 46.09
CA ASP A 110 -12.84 -21.98 47.11
C ASP A 110 -12.57 -20.66 47.86
N GLN A 111 -12.84 -19.51 47.23
CA GLN A 111 -12.70 -18.18 47.85
C GLN A 111 -13.86 -17.79 48.80
N GLY A 112 -14.76 -18.73 49.13
CA GLY A 112 -16.07 -18.44 49.71
C GLY A 112 -16.43 -19.09 51.05
N LEU A 113 -15.52 -19.67 51.83
CA LEU A 113 -15.86 -20.23 53.15
C LEU A 113 -14.72 -20.16 54.18
N ALA A 114 -14.75 -19.10 55.00
CA ALA A 114 -14.27 -19.14 56.38
C ALA A 114 -15.36 -18.58 57.29
N ALA A 115 -16.21 -19.45 57.87
CA ALA A 115 -16.89 -19.26 59.16
C ALA A 115 -17.85 -20.42 59.51
N GLY A 116 -17.62 -21.05 60.67
CA GLY A 116 -18.67 -21.57 61.56
C GLY A 116 -19.04 -23.06 61.49
N MET A 117 -18.56 -23.84 62.47
CA MET A 117 -18.95 -25.23 62.83
C MET A 117 -20.37 -25.28 63.50
N PRO A 118 -20.93 -26.43 63.97
CA PRO A 118 -20.54 -27.87 63.87
C PRO A 118 -21.68 -28.86 63.50
N GLY A 119 -21.28 -30.10 63.19
CA GLY A 119 -22.07 -31.29 63.50
C GLY A 119 -22.68 -32.04 62.32
N GLU A 120 -22.17 -33.26 62.09
CA GLU A 120 -22.92 -34.52 62.06
C GLU A 120 -22.36 -35.50 61.02
N ASN A 121 -22.18 -36.75 61.47
CA ASN A 121 -21.47 -37.82 60.79
C ASN A 121 -22.17 -38.27 59.49
N SER A 122 -21.43 -38.35 58.39
CA SER A 122 -21.76 -39.30 57.31
C SER A 122 -20.51 -39.67 56.50
N VAL A 123 -20.02 -40.88 56.79
CA VAL A 123 -19.43 -41.89 55.90
C VAL A 123 -18.93 -41.41 54.53
N GLN A 124 -17.61 -41.53 54.31
CA GLN A 124 -16.99 -41.49 52.98
C GLN A 124 -17.45 -42.69 52.12
N PRO A 125 -17.69 -42.49 50.81
CA PRO A 125 -17.42 -43.52 49.82
C PRO A 125 -15.95 -43.44 49.39
N GLU A 126 -15.26 -44.57 49.48
CA GLU A 126 -13.99 -44.85 48.81
C GLU A 126 -14.13 -44.59 47.29
N ASN A 127 -13.05 -44.08 46.66
CA ASN A 127 -12.91 -43.69 45.24
C ASN A 127 -13.25 -42.23 44.86
N GLY A 128 -12.94 -41.27 45.72
CA GLY A 128 -12.87 -39.86 45.33
C GLY A 128 -11.42 -39.41 45.14
N PHE A 129 -11.09 -38.83 43.98
CA PHE A 129 -9.83 -38.09 43.76
C PHE A 129 -9.57 -37.15 44.95
N SER A 130 -8.38 -37.18 45.55
CA SER A 130 -8.09 -36.28 46.66
C SER A 130 -7.90 -34.86 46.14
N ASP A 131 -8.17 -33.84 46.98
CA ASP A 131 -7.95 -32.43 46.62
C ASP A 131 -6.51 -32.17 46.14
N LYS A 132 -5.56 -32.97 46.63
CA LYS A 132 -4.15 -32.93 46.22
C LYS A 132 -3.92 -33.45 44.79
N ASP A 133 -4.70 -34.42 44.34
CA ASP A 133 -4.64 -34.95 42.97
C ASP A 133 -5.25 -33.96 41.97
N LEU A 134 -6.31 -33.27 42.39
CA LEU A 134 -6.94 -32.16 41.64
C LEU A 134 -6.03 -30.93 41.55
N GLU A 135 -5.33 -30.55 42.62
CA GLU A 135 -4.32 -29.48 42.58
C GLU A 135 -3.11 -29.85 41.71
N THR A 136 -2.67 -31.10 41.77
CA THR A 136 -1.55 -31.59 40.93
C THR A 136 -1.94 -31.56 39.45
N LEU A 137 -3.14 -32.02 39.11
CA LEU A 137 -3.67 -31.97 37.75
C LEU A 137 -3.89 -30.53 37.26
N ALA A 138 -4.42 -29.64 38.11
CA ALA A 138 -4.57 -28.23 37.79
C ALA A 138 -3.21 -27.54 37.58
N SER A 139 -2.20 -27.86 38.38
CA SER A 139 -0.84 -27.32 38.23
C SER A 139 -0.15 -27.76 36.93
N GLN A 140 -0.51 -28.94 36.40
CA GLN A 140 -0.01 -29.47 35.13
C GLN A 140 -0.78 -28.93 33.90
N ILE A 141 -2.07 -28.64 34.04
CA ILE A 141 -2.93 -28.17 32.95
C ILE A 141 -2.88 -26.64 32.80
N MET A 142 -2.71 -25.87 33.88
CA MET A 142 -2.68 -24.40 33.85
C MET A 142 -1.58 -23.78 32.97
N PRO A 143 -0.34 -24.33 32.89
CA PRO A 143 0.68 -23.87 31.96
C PRO A 143 0.24 -24.07 30.50
N LEU A 144 -0.30 -25.24 30.17
CA LEU A 144 -0.78 -25.59 28.83
C LEU A 144 -1.95 -24.71 28.39
N LEU A 145 -2.85 -24.36 29.31
CA LEU A 145 -3.94 -23.41 29.07
C LEU A 145 -3.43 -22.00 28.77
N ARG A 146 -2.39 -21.53 29.49
CA ARG A 146 -1.79 -20.22 29.26
C ARG A 146 -1.03 -20.16 27.93
N GLU A 147 -0.36 -21.25 27.58
CA GLU A 147 0.34 -21.39 26.30
C GLU A 147 -0.65 -21.39 25.13
N LYS A 148 -1.76 -22.14 25.24
CA LYS A 148 -2.85 -22.11 24.25
C LYS A 148 -3.53 -20.74 24.16
N GLU A 149 -3.76 -20.06 25.28
CA GLU A 149 -4.28 -18.67 25.27
C GLU A 149 -3.32 -17.67 24.62
N ALA A 150 -2.02 -17.83 24.84
CA ALA A 150 -1.00 -17.01 24.19
C ALA A 150 -0.98 -17.27 22.67
N GLY A 151 -1.02 -18.55 22.25
CA GLY A 151 -1.10 -18.94 20.85
C GLY A 151 -2.37 -18.44 20.15
N ASP A 152 -3.54 -18.53 20.81
CA ASP A 152 -4.82 -18.01 20.29
C ASP A 152 -4.79 -16.49 20.10
N LYS A 153 -4.06 -15.77 20.97
CA LYS A 153 -3.90 -14.33 20.86
C LYS A 153 -2.98 -13.98 19.70
N GLU A 154 -1.85 -14.67 19.57
CA GLU A 154 -0.88 -14.47 18.49
C GLU A 154 -1.50 -14.76 17.12
N GLU A 155 -2.27 -15.84 16.99
CA GLU A 155 -2.97 -16.18 15.74
C GLU A 155 -4.03 -15.12 15.38
N LYS A 156 -4.76 -14.57 16.35
CA LYS A 156 -5.69 -13.46 16.11
C LYS A 156 -4.98 -12.20 15.62
N GLU A 157 -3.86 -11.85 16.22
CA GLU A 157 -3.04 -10.70 15.81
C GLU A 157 -2.50 -10.90 14.38
N LYS A 158 -1.99 -12.10 14.09
CA LYS A 158 -1.56 -12.50 12.75
C LYS A 158 -2.67 -12.36 11.72
N GLN A 159 -3.88 -12.85 12.00
CA GLN A 159 -5.01 -12.72 11.08
C GLN A 159 -5.43 -11.26 10.87
N GLU A 160 -5.35 -10.40 11.89
CA GLU A 160 -5.62 -8.97 11.74
C GLU A 160 -4.57 -8.28 10.85
N VAL A 161 -3.29 -8.59 11.04
CA VAL A 161 -2.20 -8.09 10.19
C VAL A 161 -2.40 -8.55 8.75
N LEU A 162 -2.67 -9.83 8.53
CA LEU A 162 -2.91 -10.40 7.20
C LEU A 162 -4.11 -9.75 6.51
N LYS A 163 -5.18 -9.45 7.26
CA LYS A 163 -6.33 -8.73 6.71
C LYS A 163 -5.92 -7.35 6.19
N LYS A 164 -5.18 -6.57 6.97
CA LYS A 164 -4.68 -5.24 6.55
C LYS A 164 -3.74 -5.33 5.35
N LEU A 165 -2.84 -6.31 5.33
CA LEU A 165 -1.93 -6.52 4.20
C LEU A 165 -2.70 -6.84 2.91
N ARG A 166 -3.72 -7.71 2.97
CA ARG A 166 -4.58 -8.01 1.82
C ARG A 166 -5.37 -6.78 1.38
N GLU A 167 -5.90 -5.99 2.31
CA GLU A 167 -6.59 -4.74 1.97
C GLU A 167 -5.68 -3.76 1.22
N ILE A 168 -4.40 -3.64 1.61
CA ILE A 168 -3.43 -2.79 0.90
C ILE A 168 -3.09 -3.36 -0.48
N ARG A 169 -2.96 -4.68 -0.58
CA ARG A 169 -2.69 -5.37 -1.86
C ARG A 169 -3.84 -5.20 -2.85
N ASP A 170 -5.07 -5.44 -2.39
CA ASP A 170 -6.27 -5.51 -3.23
C ASP A 170 -6.77 -4.08 -3.58
N ASN A 171 -6.58 -3.11 -2.68
CA ASN A 171 -6.84 -1.70 -2.95
C ASN A 171 -5.63 -1.05 -3.65
N ASN A 172 -5.48 -1.35 -4.95
CA ASN A 172 -4.56 -0.76 -5.93
C ASN A 172 -3.61 0.37 -5.44
N ALA A 173 -2.34 0.24 -5.81
CA ALA A 173 -1.23 1.20 -5.70
C ALA A 173 -1.49 2.64 -6.25
N GLY A 174 -2.71 2.95 -6.69
CA GLY A 174 -3.19 4.25 -7.14
C GLY A 174 -4.04 5.03 -6.14
N ILE A 175 -4.38 4.48 -4.96
CA ILE A 175 -5.05 5.26 -3.92
C ILE A 175 -4.04 6.20 -3.27
N ILE A 176 -4.21 7.49 -3.55
CA ILE A 176 -3.35 8.53 -3.03
C ILE A 176 -3.93 9.03 -1.71
N HIS A 177 -3.28 8.67 -0.61
CA HIS A 177 -3.63 9.10 0.73
C HIS A 177 -3.08 10.51 1.01
N THR A 178 -3.76 11.25 1.87
CA THR A 178 -3.33 12.59 2.30
C THR A 178 -3.07 12.59 3.79
N ARG A 179 -1.88 13.03 4.21
CA ARG A 179 -1.55 13.23 5.63
C ARG A 179 -1.25 14.70 5.87
N LYS A 180 -1.95 15.28 6.86
CA LYS A 180 -1.64 16.59 7.42
C LYS A 180 -0.40 16.46 8.30
N ILE A 181 0.71 17.09 7.92
CA ILE A 181 1.96 17.08 8.70
C ILE A 181 2.05 18.33 9.58
N ALA A 182 1.52 19.45 9.10
CA ALA A 182 1.39 20.71 9.82
C ALA A 182 0.11 21.43 9.37
N ASP A 183 -0.27 22.50 10.05
CA ASP A 183 -1.46 23.32 9.71
C ASP A 183 -1.48 23.83 8.27
N SER A 184 -0.31 23.83 7.62
CA SER A 184 -0.13 24.31 6.25
C SER A 184 0.43 23.30 5.26
N VAL A 185 0.60 22.02 5.60
CA VAL A 185 1.26 21.05 4.70
C VAL A 185 0.49 19.73 4.66
N ILE A 186 -0.08 19.43 3.49
CA ILE A 186 -0.62 18.12 3.16
C ILE A 186 0.38 17.44 2.24
N LYS A 187 0.87 16.25 2.62
CA LYS A 187 1.63 15.38 1.72
C LYS A 187 0.74 14.28 1.17
N ARG A 188 0.92 14.00 -0.12
CA ARG A 188 0.28 12.86 -0.78
C ARG A 188 1.24 11.67 -0.76
N PHE A 189 0.75 10.52 -0.36
CA PHE A 189 1.53 9.29 -0.34
C PHE A 189 0.71 8.13 -0.90
N SER A 190 1.36 7.23 -1.61
CA SER A 190 0.81 5.92 -1.92
C SER A 190 1.32 4.91 -0.91
N VAL A 191 0.49 3.92 -0.60
CA VAL A 191 0.90 2.76 0.18
C VAL A 191 1.05 1.60 -0.79
N THR A 192 2.20 0.94 -0.77
CA THR A 192 2.44 -0.28 -1.55
C THR A 192 2.98 -1.36 -0.63
N LEU A 193 2.74 -2.62 -0.98
CA LEU A 193 3.41 -3.72 -0.29
C LEU A 193 4.83 -3.88 -0.82
N LYS A 194 5.77 -4.03 0.11
CA LYS A 194 7.14 -4.46 -0.16
C LYS A 194 7.50 -5.64 0.72
N ASN A 195 8.58 -6.33 0.37
CA ASN A 195 9.11 -7.45 1.13
C ASN A 195 10.34 -7.00 1.93
N ARG A 196 10.44 -7.46 3.19
CA ARG A 196 11.58 -7.17 4.08
C ARG A 196 12.90 -7.75 3.55
N ALA A 197 12.83 -8.86 2.83
CA ALA A 197 13.92 -9.47 2.07
C ALA A 197 13.36 -10.08 0.79
N ALA A 198 14.21 -10.40 -0.19
CA ALA A 198 13.74 -10.84 -1.50
C ALA A 198 13.08 -12.22 -1.43
N LEU A 199 11.94 -12.37 -2.09
CA LEU A 199 11.24 -13.64 -2.24
C LEU A 199 11.31 -14.11 -3.69
N PHE A 200 11.89 -15.29 -3.87
CA PHE A 200 11.98 -16.00 -5.14
C PHE A 200 11.07 -17.22 -5.09
N GLY A 201 10.47 -17.58 -6.22
CA GLY A 201 9.68 -18.79 -6.34
C GLY A 201 10.12 -19.62 -7.54
N PHE A 202 10.64 -20.81 -7.30
CA PHE A 202 10.83 -21.80 -8.35
C PHE A 202 9.50 -22.39 -8.75
N TYR A 203 9.21 -22.37 -10.05
CA TYR A 203 8.07 -23.01 -10.67
C TYR A 203 8.53 -24.27 -11.38
N ASP A 204 8.05 -25.42 -10.93
CA ASP A 204 8.32 -26.70 -11.56
C ASP A 204 7.38 -26.90 -12.76
N SER A 205 7.92 -26.82 -13.97
CA SER A 205 7.16 -26.99 -15.21
C SER A 205 6.60 -28.38 -15.40
N ASP A 206 7.19 -29.38 -14.74
CA ASP A 206 6.82 -30.79 -14.90
C ASP A 206 5.70 -31.18 -13.93
N ALA A 207 5.50 -30.40 -12.86
CA ALA A 207 4.56 -30.70 -11.78
C ALA A 207 3.09 -30.27 -12.04
N GLY A 208 2.61 -30.32 -13.29
CA GLY A 208 1.19 -30.15 -13.61
C GLY A 208 0.69 -28.70 -13.72
N SER A 209 -0.64 -28.50 -13.64
CA SER A 209 -1.30 -27.27 -14.10
C SER A 209 -0.96 -26.02 -13.30
N PHE A 210 -0.58 -24.96 -14.00
CA PHE A 210 -0.40 -23.63 -13.44
C PHE A 210 -1.74 -22.93 -13.22
N ALA A 211 -2.30 -23.03 -12.01
CA ALA A 211 -3.57 -22.40 -11.65
C ALA A 211 -3.42 -20.93 -11.19
N GLY A 212 -2.67 -20.11 -11.95
CA GLY A 212 -2.58 -18.65 -11.71
C GLY A 212 -2.35 -18.28 -10.25
N THR A 213 -1.34 -18.91 -9.63
CA THR A 213 -1.24 -19.06 -8.18
C THR A 213 -1.20 -17.68 -7.46
N PRO A 214 -2.07 -17.41 -6.47
CA PRO A 214 -2.05 -16.15 -5.73
C PRO A 214 -0.73 -15.86 -4.98
N VAL A 215 0.14 -16.87 -4.83
CA VAL A 215 1.48 -16.71 -4.25
C VAL A 215 2.34 -15.75 -5.08
N LEU A 216 2.15 -15.67 -6.40
CA LEU A 216 2.91 -14.78 -7.29
C LEU A 216 2.79 -13.30 -6.90
N GLN A 217 1.67 -12.88 -6.32
CA GLN A 217 1.47 -11.50 -5.85
C GLN A 217 2.30 -11.16 -4.60
N THR A 218 2.89 -12.17 -3.95
CA THR A 218 3.73 -12.00 -2.75
C THR A 218 5.22 -12.04 -3.08
N LEU A 219 5.59 -12.56 -4.25
CA LEU A 219 6.97 -12.78 -4.66
C LEU A 219 7.55 -11.52 -5.34
N ASN A 220 8.86 -11.34 -5.21
CA ASN A 220 9.59 -10.38 -6.02
C ASN A 220 10.01 -10.98 -7.36
N SER A 221 10.27 -12.28 -7.38
CA SER A 221 10.89 -12.97 -8.51
C SER A 221 10.32 -14.37 -8.72
N PHE A 222 10.12 -14.70 -9.99
CA PHE A 222 9.67 -15.98 -10.48
C PHE A 222 10.81 -16.66 -11.23
N ILE A 223 11.11 -17.91 -10.89
CA ILE A 223 12.16 -18.70 -11.52
C ILE A 223 11.51 -19.88 -12.23
N TYR A 224 11.60 -19.91 -13.55
CA TYR A 224 11.15 -21.06 -14.34
C TYR A 224 12.15 -22.21 -14.18
N HIS A 225 11.70 -23.32 -13.61
CA HIS A 225 12.49 -24.53 -13.38
C HIS A 225 11.96 -25.67 -14.27
N SER A 226 12.73 -26.22 -15.22
CA SER A 226 14.16 -25.99 -15.49
C SER A 226 14.52 -25.94 -16.99
N LEU A 227 15.59 -25.20 -17.31
CA LEU A 227 16.23 -25.20 -18.61
C LEU A 227 17.42 -26.15 -18.60
N PHE A 228 17.43 -27.11 -19.53
CA PHE A 228 18.52 -28.08 -19.64
C PHE A 228 19.48 -27.72 -20.78
N VAL A 229 20.75 -27.57 -20.44
CA VAL A 229 21.87 -27.39 -21.39
C VAL A 229 22.33 -28.75 -21.88
N ASN A 230 22.44 -28.92 -23.19
CA ASN A 230 23.13 -30.06 -23.78
C ASN A 230 24.63 -29.91 -23.54
N GLU A 231 25.26 -30.88 -22.88
CA GLU A 231 26.66 -30.82 -22.49
C GLU A 231 27.65 -30.76 -23.66
N THR A 232 27.25 -31.24 -24.84
CA THR A 232 28.11 -31.34 -26.02
C THR A 232 27.99 -30.12 -26.92
N THR A 233 26.76 -29.66 -27.16
CA THR A 233 26.50 -28.53 -28.05
C THR A 233 26.42 -27.19 -27.32
N GLY A 234 26.05 -27.19 -26.05
CA GLY A 234 25.76 -25.97 -25.29
C GLY A 234 24.36 -25.39 -25.51
N ASP A 235 23.57 -25.89 -26.47
CA ASP A 235 22.21 -25.37 -26.72
C ASP A 235 21.23 -25.79 -25.61
N ILE A 236 20.18 -24.99 -25.42
CA ILE A 236 19.09 -25.27 -24.48
C ILE A 236 18.07 -26.21 -25.13
N ILE A 237 17.83 -27.34 -24.47
CA ILE A 237 16.90 -28.38 -24.90
C ILE A 237 15.46 -27.87 -24.70
N ASN A 238 14.57 -28.20 -25.66
CA ASN A 238 13.12 -27.92 -25.59
C ASN A 238 12.76 -26.45 -25.31
N LYS A 239 13.37 -25.50 -26.02
CA LYS A 239 13.14 -24.06 -25.84
C LYS A 239 11.78 -23.51 -26.30
N ALA A 240 11.05 -24.23 -27.16
CA ALA A 240 9.84 -23.72 -27.81
C ALA A 240 8.66 -23.43 -26.85
N PRO A 241 8.34 -24.28 -25.85
CA PRO A 241 7.24 -24.05 -24.92
C PRO A 241 7.41 -22.84 -24.00
N LEU A 242 8.63 -22.32 -23.84
CA LEU A 242 8.93 -21.18 -22.97
C LEU A 242 8.27 -19.89 -23.46
N TYR A 243 8.31 -19.65 -24.77
CA TYR A 243 7.83 -18.39 -25.36
C TYR A 243 6.32 -18.16 -25.22
N ALA A 244 5.56 -19.23 -24.97
CA ALA A 244 4.12 -19.19 -24.80
C ALA A 244 3.68 -19.67 -23.41
N SER A 245 4.59 -19.74 -22.43
CA SER A 245 4.28 -20.26 -21.10
C SER A 245 3.29 -19.35 -20.36
N PRO A 246 2.09 -19.83 -20.00
CA PRO A 246 1.13 -19.05 -19.21
C PRO A 246 1.67 -18.66 -17.83
N ALA A 247 2.57 -19.48 -17.26
CA ALA A 247 3.21 -19.22 -15.97
C ALA A 247 4.11 -17.97 -16.02
N ILE A 248 4.88 -17.81 -17.09
CA ILE A 248 5.73 -16.63 -17.29
C ILE A 248 4.86 -15.38 -17.45
N SER A 249 3.83 -15.43 -18.30
CA SER A 249 2.91 -14.30 -18.51
C SER A 249 2.20 -13.89 -17.23
N ALA A 250 1.76 -14.84 -16.41
CA ALA A 250 1.11 -14.56 -15.14
C ALA A 250 2.08 -13.99 -14.09
N ALA A 251 3.32 -14.48 -14.04
CA ALA A 251 4.35 -13.91 -13.17
C ALA A 251 4.64 -12.44 -13.54
N GLN A 252 4.74 -12.14 -14.83
CA GLN A 252 4.91 -10.77 -15.32
C GLN A 252 3.72 -9.89 -14.97
N ALA A 253 2.49 -10.39 -15.14
CA ALA A 253 1.27 -9.68 -14.77
C ALA A 253 1.19 -9.41 -13.25
N ALA A 254 1.77 -10.29 -12.42
CA ALA A 254 1.91 -10.10 -10.98
C ALA A 254 3.07 -9.15 -10.59
N GLY A 255 3.84 -8.63 -11.55
CA GLY A 255 4.97 -7.73 -11.31
C GLY A 255 6.28 -8.42 -10.91
N CYS A 256 6.37 -9.76 -11.03
CA CYS A 256 7.58 -10.50 -10.70
C CYS A 256 8.69 -10.27 -11.74
N GLY A 257 9.94 -10.20 -11.27
CA GLY A 257 11.10 -10.41 -12.13
C GLY A 257 11.16 -11.87 -12.59
N VAL A 258 11.32 -12.13 -13.89
CA VAL A 258 11.40 -13.49 -14.44
C VAL A 258 12.86 -13.92 -14.54
N TYR A 259 13.17 -15.14 -14.11
CA TYR A 259 14.49 -15.77 -14.20
C TYR A 259 14.36 -17.20 -14.71
N PHE A 260 15.45 -17.75 -15.24
CA PHE A 260 15.51 -19.14 -15.68
C PHE A 260 16.52 -19.95 -14.89
N SER A 261 16.10 -21.09 -14.35
CA SER A 261 17.03 -22.04 -13.71
C SER A 261 17.71 -22.88 -14.79
N VAL A 262 19.03 -22.79 -14.91
CA VAL A 262 19.83 -23.46 -15.94
C VAL A 262 20.61 -24.63 -15.32
N LEU A 263 20.40 -25.83 -15.86
CA LEU A 263 21.03 -27.07 -15.40
C LEU A 263 21.70 -27.77 -16.59
N VAL A 264 22.74 -28.55 -16.34
CA VAL A 264 23.29 -29.46 -17.36
C VAL A 264 22.43 -30.72 -17.43
N HIS A 265 22.00 -31.09 -18.63
CA HIS A 265 21.05 -32.18 -18.89
C HIS A 265 21.51 -33.52 -18.31
N ASN A 266 22.69 -33.98 -18.72
CA ASN A 266 23.23 -35.25 -18.24
C ASN A 266 24.09 -35.05 -16.98
N SER A 267 23.66 -35.64 -15.87
CA SER A 267 24.37 -35.56 -14.59
C SER A 267 25.77 -36.18 -14.60
N ASP A 268 25.97 -37.19 -15.44
CA ASP A 268 27.20 -37.99 -15.46
C ASP A 268 28.24 -37.37 -16.41
N SER A 269 27.77 -36.58 -17.38
CA SER A 269 28.59 -35.83 -18.33
C SER A 269 28.79 -34.36 -17.93
N ARG A 270 28.38 -33.92 -16.73
CA ARG A 270 28.50 -32.50 -16.33
C ARG A 270 29.89 -31.92 -16.53
N SER A 271 30.92 -32.72 -16.25
CA SER A 271 32.29 -32.26 -16.40
C SER A 271 32.66 -32.05 -17.86
N SER A 272 32.12 -32.80 -18.83
CA SER A 272 32.46 -32.59 -20.24
C SER A 272 32.05 -31.20 -20.73
N PHE A 273 30.93 -30.67 -20.22
CA PHE A 273 30.52 -29.29 -20.48
C PHE A 273 31.58 -28.28 -20.01
N LEU A 274 32.20 -28.48 -18.85
CA LEU A 274 33.26 -27.61 -18.33
C LEU A 274 34.57 -27.65 -19.13
N TYR A 275 34.77 -28.65 -19.99
CA TYR A 275 35.94 -28.73 -20.86
C TYR A 275 35.66 -28.26 -22.30
N ASN A 276 34.47 -27.69 -22.56
CA ASN A 276 34.02 -27.35 -23.91
C ASN A 276 33.66 -25.86 -24.04
N ALA A 277 34.66 -25.04 -24.36
CA ALA A 277 34.48 -23.59 -24.51
C ALA A 277 33.51 -23.20 -25.64
N ASN A 278 33.42 -24.00 -26.72
CA ASN A 278 32.45 -23.75 -27.79
C ASN A 278 31.00 -23.95 -27.30
N ALA A 279 30.78 -24.93 -26.42
CA ALA A 279 29.49 -25.12 -25.78
C ALA A 279 29.17 -23.97 -24.80
N TRP A 280 30.17 -23.37 -24.15
CA TRP A 280 29.94 -22.19 -23.31
C TRP A 280 29.42 -21.01 -24.13
N GLN A 281 30.04 -20.72 -25.27
CA GLN A 281 29.60 -19.65 -26.17
C GLN A 281 28.18 -19.89 -26.67
N THR A 282 27.91 -21.11 -27.16
CA THR A 282 26.57 -21.49 -27.64
C THR A 282 25.51 -21.35 -26.55
N CYS A 283 25.84 -21.76 -25.32
CA CYS A 283 24.95 -21.63 -24.17
C CYS A 283 24.61 -20.17 -23.88
N VAL A 284 25.63 -19.31 -23.80
CA VAL A 284 25.44 -17.87 -23.57
C VAL A 284 24.60 -17.23 -24.68
N ASP A 285 24.89 -17.51 -25.95
CA ASP A 285 24.16 -16.94 -27.08
C ASP A 285 22.68 -17.33 -27.03
N THR A 286 22.38 -18.61 -26.74
CA THR A 286 20.99 -19.08 -26.59
C THR A 286 20.31 -18.43 -25.38
N LEU A 287 20.99 -18.30 -24.24
CA LEU A 287 20.44 -17.66 -23.04
C LEU A 287 20.11 -16.20 -23.29
N LEU A 288 20.97 -15.44 -23.96
CA LEU A 288 20.72 -14.03 -24.29
C LEU A 288 19.47 -13.86 -25.17
N VAL A 289 19.25 -14.75 -26.14
CA VAL A 289 18.03 -14.76 -26.96
C VAL A 289 16.79 -15.04 -26.10
N LEU A 290 16.86 -16.00 -25.18
CA LEU A 290 15.76 -16.35 -24.29
C LEU A 290 15.42 -15.22 -23.31
N LEU A 291 16.44 -14.60 -22.71
CA LEU A 291 16.28 -13.49 -21.78
C LEU A 291 15.61 -12.29 -22.44
N LYS A 292 16.08 -11.92 -23.64
CA LYS A 292 15.51 -10.82 -24.42
C LYS A 292 14.05 -11.09 -24.79
N LYS A 293 13.74 -12.25 -25.36
CA LYS A 293 12.39 -12.57 -25.84
C LYS A 293 11.37 -12.69 -24.72
N SER A 294 11.80 -13.16 -23.55
CA SER A 294 10.92 -13.38 -22.40
C SER A 294 10.89 -12.20 -21.44
N HIS A 295 11.58 -11.09 -21.74
CA HIS A 295 11.79 -9.97 -20.83
C HIS A 295 12.26 -10.41 -19.43
N ALA A 296 13.11 -11.43 -19.39
CA ALA A 296 13.65 -11.97 -18.14
C ALA A 296 14.83 -11.12 -17.66
N LYS A 297 15.04 -11.12 -16.35
CA LYS A 297 16.08 -10.35 -15.66
C LYS A 297 17.38 -11.11 -15.50
N GLY A 298 17.39 -12.43 -15.66
CA GLY A 298 18.62 -13.19 -15.45
C GLY A 298 18.42 -14.68 -15.36
N ILE A 299 19.44 -15.34 -14.84
CA ILE A 299 19.48 -16.81 -14.72
C ILE A 299 19.91 -17.24 -13.34
N VAL A 300 19.51 -18.46 -12.97
CA VAL A 300 20.05 -19.20 -11.84
C VAL A 300 20.84 -20.38 -12.39
N LEU A 301 22.17 -20.29 -12.35
CA LEU A 301 23.03 -21.39 -12.80
C LEU A 301 23.12 -22.44 -11.69
N SER A 302 22.61 -23.63 -11.95
CA SER A 302 22.53 -24.73 -11.01
C SER A 302 23.44 -25.87 -11.44
N TYR A 303 24.71 -25.80 -10.99
CA TYR A 303 25.73 -26.82 -11.25
C TYR A 303 26.03 -27.59 -9.95
N LYS A 304 25.32 -28.71 -9.76
CA LYS A 304 25.42 -29.54 -8.56
C LYS A 304 26.50 -30.62 -8.68
N ASN A 305 27.02 -31.05 -7.53
CA ASN A 305 28.01 -32.13 -7.39
C ASN A 305 29.32 -31.86 -8.16
N LEU A 306 29.83 -30.63 -8.09
CA LEU A 306 31.11 -30.26 -8.67
C LEU A 306 32.25 -31.07 -8.02
N ARG A 307 33.17 -31.59 -8.85
CA ARG A 307 34.35 -32.30 -8.37
C ARG A 307 35.46 -31.29 -8.10
N LYS A 308 36.26 -31.51 -7.06
CA LYS A 308 37.37 -30.61 -6.68
C LYS A 308 38.32 -30.27 -7.84
N LYS A 309 38.62 -31.23 -8.71
CA LYS A 309 39.49 -31.02 -9.89
C LYS A 309 38.90 -30.09 -10.95
N ASP A 310 37.58 -29.92 -10.98
CA ASP A 310 36.86 -29.10 -11.94
C ASP A 310 36.63 -27.65 -11.41
N ARG A 311 37.10 -27.34 -10.18
CA ARG A 311 36.92 -26.04 -9.49
C ARG A 311 37.25 -24.83 -10.35
N ARG A 312 38.43 -24.84 -10.97
CA ARG A 312 38.91 -23.72 -11.80
C ARG A 312 38.03 -23.52 -13.03
N LEU A 313 37.72 -24.60 -13.74
CA LEU A 313 36.91 -24.54 -14.96
C LEU A 313 35.49 -24.06 -14.69
N PHE A 314 34.90 -24.47 -13.56
CA PHE A 314 33.61 -23.93 -13.15
C PHE A 314 33.67 -22.43 -12.86
N THR A 315 34.73 -21.97 -12.20
CA THR A 315 34.94 -20.54 -11.94
C THR A 315 35.08 -19.76 -13.25
N ASP A 316 35.88 -20.27 -14.19
CA ASP A 316 36.08 -19.67 -15.51
C ASP A 316 34.76 -19.61 -16.31
N LEU A 317 33.93 -20.67 -16.26
CA LEU A 317 32.60 -20.68 -16.87
C LEU A 317 31.68 -19.61 -16.28
N VAL A 318 31.63 -19.48 -14.96
CA VAL A 318 30.79 -18.50 -14.27
C VAL A 318 31.21 -17.08 -14.63
N LEU A 319 32.51 -16.79 -14.60
CA LEU A 319 33.05 -15.48 -15.00
C LEU A 319 32.73 -15.16 -16.46
N PHE A 320 32.85 -16.16 -17.35
CA PHE A 320 32.51 -16.02 -18.75
C PHE A 320 31.02 -15.69 -18.96
N ILE A 321 30.12 -16.45 -18.32
CA ILE A 321 28.67 -16.19 -18.40
C ILE A 321 28.34 -14.82 -17.83
N SER A 322 28.85 -14.48 -16.64
CA SER A 322 28.60 -13.19 -15.99
C SER A 322 29.06 -12.03 -16.87
N GLY A 323 30.29 -12.08 -17.39
CA GLY A 323 30.84 -11.06 -18.29
C GLY A 323 29.99 -10.87 -19.54
N ALA A 324 29.54 -11.97 -20.16
CA ALA A 324 28.69 -11.89 -21.36
C ALA A 324 27.29 -11.33 -21.07
N LEU A 325 26.67 -11.69 -19.94
CA LEU A 325 25.39 -11.13 -19.51
C LEU A 325 25.50 -9.62 -19.28
N GLN A 326 26.51 -9.19 -18.52
CA GLN A 326 26.75 -7.78 -18.18
C GLN A 326 27.07 -6.93 -19.41
N GLN A 327 27.87 -7.46 -20.35
CA GLN A 327 28.18 -6.78 -21.61
C GLN A 327 26.92 -6.58 -22.48
N TYR A 328 26.00 -7.55 -22.48
CA TYR A 328 24.76 -7.44 -23.24
C TYR A 328 23.76 -6.48 -22.58
N ASN A 329 23.59 -6.60 -21.26
CA ASN A 329 22.73 -5.74 -20.47
C ASN A 329 23.19 -5.73 -19.00
N ALA A 330 23.68 -4.58 -18.53
CA ALA A 330 24.18 -4.41 -17.17
C ALA A 330 23.11 -4.60 -16.06
N SER A 331 21.83 -4.71 -16.43
CA SER A 331 20.74 -5.03 -15.50
C SER A 331 20.48 -6.54 -15.38
N TYR A 332 21.18 -7.38 -16.15
CA TYR A 332 21.03 -8.83 -16.02
C TYR A 332 21.74 -9.36 -14.80
N GLU A 333 21.08 -10.27 -14.09
CA GLU A 333 21.60 -10.86 -12.86
C GLU A 333 21.96 -12.35 -13.07
N LEU A 334 23.02 -12.78 -12.41
CA LEU A 334 23.47 -14.16 -12.33
C LEU A 334 23.40 -14.64 -10.88
N PHE A 335 22.52 -15.61 -10.62
CA PHE A 335 22.49 -16.31 -9.35
C PHE A 335 23.12 -17.69 -9.47
N LEU A 336 23.80 -18.15 -8.42
CA LEU A 336 24.45 -19.46 -8.39
C LEU A 336 23.84 -20.36 -7.33
N THR A 337 23.40 -21.55 -7.73
CA THR A 337 23.04 -22.58 -6.75
C THR A 337 24.31 -23.22 -6.19
N VAL A 338 24.44 -23.23 -4.87
CA VAL A 338 25.61 -23.75 -4.14
C VAL A 338 25.17 -24.75 -3.07
N PRO A 339 26.05 -25.71 -2.66
CA PRO A 339 25.70 -26.67 -1.62
C PRO A 339 25.52 -25.98 -0.26
N ARG A 340 24.93 -26.69 0.70
CA ARG A 340 24.77 -26.20 2.09
C ARG A 340 26.11 -25.78 2.71
N VAL A 341 27.12 -26.61 2.49
CA VAL A 341 28.53 -26.33 2.78
C VAL A 341 29.39 -27.03 1.74
N ASP A 342 30.57 -26.49 1.44
CA ASP A 342 31.55 -27.13 0.55
C ASP A 342 32.79 -27.57 1.33
N LEU A 343 32.67 -28.68 2.05
CA LEU A 343 33.79 -29.26 2.81
C LEU A 343 34.88 -29.85 1.89
N ALA A 344 34.54 -30.16 0.62
CA ALA A 344 35.50 -30.70 -0.34
C ALA A 344 36.38 -29.60 -0.97
N GLY A 345 35.99 -28.33 -0.85
CA GLY A 345 36.64 -27.18 -1.48
C GLY A 345 36.56 -27.24 -3.01
N ALA A 346 35.45 -27.73 -3.55
CA ALA A 346 35.19 -27.81 -4.98
C ALA A 346 34.76 -26.47 -5.61
N TYR A 347 34.26 -25.53 -4.83
CA TYR A 347 33.77 -24.22 -5.27
C TYR A 347 34.75 -23.12 -4.82
N ASP A 348 35.12 -22.23 -5.73
CA ASP A 348 35.94 -21.06 -5.40
C ASP A 348 35.06 -19.89 -4.95
N ILE A 349 34.58 -19.95 -3.71
CA ILE A 349 33.56 -19.01 -3.21
C ILE A 349 33.98 -17.55 -3.37
N GLN A 350 35.26 -17.22 -3.12
CA GLN A 350 35.76 -15.86 -3.25
C GLN A 350 35.70 -15.36 -4.70
N ALA A 351 36.21 -16.15 -5.66
CA ALA A 351 36.16 -15.77 -7.07
C ALA A 351 34.73 -15.75 -7.63
N LEU A 352 33.86 -16.65 -7.16
CA LEU A 352 32.46 -16.69 -7.55
C LEU A 352 31.66 -15.50 -6.99
N ASP A 353 32.03 -14.97 -5.82
CA ASP A 353 31.37 -13.79 -5.23
C ASP A 353 31.57 -12.52 -6.07
N GLU A 354 32.67 -12.42 -6.81
CA GLU A 354 32.90 -11.30 -7.73
C GLU A 354 31.97 -11.35 -8.97
N ALA A 355 31.52 -12.54 -9.36
CA ALA A 355 30.76 -12.77 -10.58
C ALA A 355 29.25 -12.93 -10.38
N ALA A 356 28.84 -13.45 -9.21
CA ALA A 356 27.45 -13.76 -8.89
C ALA A 356 26.80 -12.66 -8.06
N ASP A 357 25.56 -12.29 -8.40
CA ASP A 357 24.78 -11.34 -7.63
C ASP A 357 24.29 -11.94 -6.30
N LYS A 358 23.94 -13.23 -6.32
CA LYS A 358 23.46 -13.99 -5.15
C LYS A 358 23.84 -15.46 -5.19
N PHE A 359 24.06 -16.02 -4.01
CA PHE A 359 24.25 -17.45 -3.76
C PHE A 359 22.97 -18.08 -3.23
N PHE A 360 22.43 -19.02 -3.99
CA PHE A 360 21.24 -19.78 -3.65
C PHE A 360 21.67 -21.09 -2.98
N ILE A 361 21.59 -21.14 -1.65
CA ILE A 361 22.03 -22.28 -0.85
C ILE A 361 20.95 -23.37 -0.89
N ASP A 362 21.30 -24.54 -1.41
CA ASP A 362 20.35 -25.62 -1.73
C ASP A 362 19.98 -26.48 -0.52
N PHE A 363 18.84 -26.17 0.12
CA PHE A 363 18.19 -27.05 1.09
C PHE A 363 17.05 -27.88 0.47
N ALA A 364 16.73 -27.69 -0.81
CA ALA A 364 15.64 -28.42 -1.46
C ALA A 364 16.06 -29.83 -1.92
N THR A 365 17.36 -30.13 -1.96
CA THR A 365 17.90 -31.42 -2.40
C THR A 365 18.39 -32.25 -1.23
N ASN A 366 18.04 -33.54 -1.22
CA ASN A 366 18.58 -34.49 -0.26
C ASN A 366 20.08 -34.70 -0.52
N THR A 367 20.88 -34.63 0.55
CA THR A 367 22.34 -34.78 0.51
C THR A 367 22.85 -35.87 1.46
N THR A 368 21.94 -36.55 2.17
CA THR A 368 22.27 -37.54 3.20
C THR A 368 21.75 -38.93 2.81
N SER A 369 22.35 -39.96 3.40
CA SER A 369 21.89 -41.35 3.33
C SER A 369 21.15 -41.79 4.60
N VAL A 370 20.91 -40.86 5.52
CA VAL A 370 20.31 -41.10 6.84
C VAL A 370 18.99 -40.33 6.91
N CYS A 371 17.97 -40.94 7.52
CA CYS A 371 16.67 -40.32 7.70
C CYS A 371 16.80 -38.96 8.39
N SER A 372 16.51 -37.89 7.66
CA SER A 372 16.71 -36.51 8.12
C SER A 372 15.79 -35.54 7.38
N PRO A 373 15.49 -34.38 7.98
CA PRO A 373 14.80 -33.29 7.31
C PRO A 373 15.65 -32.67 6.20
N LEU A 374 14.97 -32.07 5.21
CA LEU A 374 15.64 -31.37 4.12
C LEU A 374 16.32 -30.09 4.58
N ALA A 375 15.64 -29.26 5.35
CA ALA A 375 16.14 -27.92 5.68
C ALA A 375 16.25 -27.69 7.19
N PRO A 376 16.92 -28.55 7.97
CA PRO A 376 16.97 -28.37 9.42
C PRO A 376 17.52 -26.99 9.77
N LEU A 377 16.82 -26.24 10.64
CA LEU A 377 17.25 -24.89 11.01
C LEU A 377 18.53 -24.95 11.83
N LYS A 378 18.51 -25.80 12.86
CA LYS A 378 19.56 -26.00 13.86
C LYS A 378 19.86 -27.49 14.05
N GLY A 379 20.84 -27.81 14.89
CA GLY A 379 21.27 -29.18 15.20
C GLY A 379 22.77 -29.40 15.05
N SER A 380 23.25 -30.58 15.45
CA SER A 380 24.70 -30.89 15.47
C SER A 380 25.28 -31.19 14.08
N GLN A 381 24.44 -31.40 13.07
CA GLN A 381 24.88 -31.74 11.73
C GLN A 381 25.35 -30.50 10.96
N TYR A 382 26.36 -30.67 10.10
CA TYR A 382 26.90 -29.56 9.29
C TYR A 382 25.93 -29.03 8.22
N ASN A 383 24.84 -29.76 7.95
CA ASN A 383 23.89 -29.50 6.86
C ASN A 383 22.66 -28.68 7.31
N THR A 384 22.75 -28.00 8.46
CA THR A 384 21.71 -27.11 8.99
C THR A 384 21.83 -25.70 8.41
N ILE A 385 20.75 -24.92 8.48
CA ILE A 385 20.71 -23.54 8.01
C ILE A 385 21.70 -22.68 8.79
N GLU A 386 21.72 -22.78 10.13
CA GLU A 386 22.65 -22.04 10.99
C GLU A 386 24.12 -22.32 10.64
N ASN A 387 24.49 -23.59 10.51
CA ASN A 387 25.87 -23.97 10.21
C ASN A 387 26.28 -23.59 8.78
N SER A 388 25.36 -23.69 7.82
CA SER A 388 25.61 -23.28 6.44
C SER A 388 25.81 -21.77 6.35
N PHE A 389 24.96 -20.97 7.02
CA PHE A 389 25.10 -19.52 7.10
C PHE A 389 26.46 -19.12 7.68
N ALA A 390 26.81 -19.66 8.86
CA ALA A 390 28.09 -19.39 9.51
C ALA A 390 29.30 -19.77 8.64
N TRP A 391 29.20 -20.88 7.89
CA TRP A 391 30.24 -21.31 6.98
C TRP A 391 30.44 -20.34 5.81
N TYR A 392 29.36 -19.89 5.15
CA TYR A 392 29.48 -18.92 4.05
C TYR A 392 29.96 -17.55 4.53
N GLU A 393 29.56 -17.11 5.72
CA GLU A 393 30.11 -15.90 6.34
C GLU A 393 31.62 -16.06 6.57
N SER A 394 32.06 -17.23 7.03
CA SER A 394 33.50 -17.52 7.20
C SER A 394 34.27 -17.56 5.88
N GLN A 395 33.59 -17.76 4.74
CA GLN A 395 34.18 -17.65 3.39
C GLN A 395 34.17 -16.21 2.86
N GLY A 396 33.66 -15.24 3.62
CA GLY A 396 33.60 -13.83 3.25
C GLY A 396 32.36 -13.43 2.44
N VAL A 397 31.39 -14.33 2.23
CA VAL A 397 30.14 -14.00 1.55
C VAL A 397 29.27 -13.16 2.47
N LYS A 398 28.77 -12.03 1.96
CA LYS A 398 27.87 -11.16 2.73
C LYS A 398 26.49 -11.79 2.86
N ALA A 399 25.88 -11.67 4.04
CA ALA A 399 24.53 -12.20 4.32
C ALA A 399 23.50 -11.78 3.26
N ASN A 400 23.51 -10.52 2.81
CA ASN A 400 22.57 -10.00 1.79
C ASN A 400 22.72 -10.62 0.39
N LYS A 401 23.80 -11.37 0.12
CA LYS A 401 23.99 -12.17 -1.10
C LYS A 401 23.55 -13.62 -0.92
N MET A 402 23.32 -14.09 0.30
CA MET A 402 22.86 -15.45 0.57
C MET A 402 21.33 -15.55 0.48
N VAL A 403 20.83 -16.50 -0.28
CA VAL A 403 19.40 -16.82 -0.42
C VAL A 403 19.21 -18.29 -0.09
N LEU A 404 18.30 -18.62 0.82
CA LEU A 404 18.02 -20.02 1.16
C LEU A 404 16.99 -20.61 0.22
N ILE A 405 17.32 -21.71 -0.48
CA ILE A 405 16.33 -22.48 -1.24
C ILE A 405 15.57 -23.39 -0.27
N LEU A 406 14.35 -23.00 0.10
CA LEU A 406 13.52 -23.73 1.06
C LEU A 406 12.52 -24.67 0.37
N PRO A 407 12.40 -25.93 0.80
CA PRO A 407 11.55 -26.92 0.15
C PRO A 407 10.08 -26.78 0.55
N TYR A 408 9.19 -26.68 -0.44
CA TYR A 408 7.74 -26.90 -0.27
C TYR A 408 7.38 -28.38 -0.49
N ARG A 409 8.25 -29.26 0.01
CA ARG A 409 8.15 -30.70 -0.09
C ARG A 409 8.88 -31.36 1.07
N GLY A 410 8.48 -32.58 1.38
CA GLY A 410 9.15 -33.44 2.34
C GLY A 410 9.98 -34.54 1.70
N THR A 411 10.72 -35.26 2.54
CA THR A 411 11.44 -36.49 2.19
C THR A 411 10.80 -37.68 2.88
N SER A 412 10.57 -38.75 2.12
CA SER A 412 10.03 -40.00 2.63
C SER A 412 11.14 -41.04 2.74
N TRP A 413 11.18 -41.73 3.87
CA TRP A 413 12.24 -42.67 4.23
C TRP A 413 11.67 -43.99 4.74
N GLN A 414 12.28 -45.11 4.38
CA GLN A 414 12.18 -46.36 5.16
C GLN A 414 13.31 -46.37 6.18
N MET A 415 12.97 -46.54 7.45
CA MET A 415 13.96 -46.54 8.52
C MET A 415 14.61 -47.92 8.65
N ARG A 416 15.87 -47.94 9.08
CA ARG A 416 16.60 -49.16 9.38
C ARG A 416 15.87 -49.98 10.44
N ASP A 417 15.86 -51.30 10.24
CA ASP A 417 15.29 -52.29 11.14
C ASP A 417 16.17 -53.55 11.11
N ALA A 418 15.72 -54.65 11.76
CA ALA A 418 16.48 -55.90 11.76
C ALA A 418 16.75 -56.46 10.34
N SER A 419 15.96 -56.08 9.34
CA SER A 419 16.07 -56.50 7.93
C SER A 419 16.79 -55.47 7.04
N LEU A 420 16.90 -54.21 7.46
CA LEU A 420 17.50 -53.10 6.73
C LEU A 420 18.76 -52.57 7.42
N LYS A 421 19.92 -52.75 6.78
CA LYS A 421 21.22 -52.29 7.33
C LYS A 421 21.37 -50.77 7.42
N GLN A 422 20.60 -50.02 6.63
CA GLN A 422 20.63 -48.55 6.58
C GLN A 422 19.25 -48.01 6.17
N ASP A 423 19.02 -46.73 6.44
CA ASP A 423 17.83 -46.04 5.98
C ASP A 423 17.80 -45.96 4.44
N ILE A 424 16.60 -45.98 3.87
CA ILE A 424 16.40 -45.89 2.42
C ILE A 424 15.55 -44.66 2.11
N PHE A 425 16.13 -43.74 1.35
CA PHE A 425 15.37 -42.63 0.78
C PHE A 425 14.42 -43.15 -0.30
N THR A 426 13.12 -43.01 -0.09
CA THR A 426 12.10 -43.50 -1.04
C THR A 426 11.64 -42.45 -2.04
N GLY A 427 11.88 -41.16 -1.76
CA GLY A 427 11.53 -40.07 -2.66
C GLY A 427 11.01 -38.83 -1.95
N TYR A 428 10.61 -37.85 -2.75
CA TYR A 428 10.02 -36.60 -2.29
C TYR A 428 8.49 -36.66 -2.28
N LEU A 429 7.86 -35.90 -1.38
CA LEU A 429 6.42 -35.71 -1.34
C LEU A 429 6.09 -34.23 -1.26
N ASN A 430 5.28 -33.72 -2.19
CA ASN A 430 4.86 -32.32 -2.17
C ASN A 430 4.02 -32.04 -0.92
N ILE A 431 4.10 -30.82 -0.39
CA ILE A 431 3.39 -30.48 0.85
C ILE A 431 1.87 -30.62 0.73
N SER A 432 1.29 -30.31 -0.43
CA SER A 432 -0.12 -30.58 -0.74
C SER A 432 -0.46 -32.06 -0.62
N THR A 433 0.39 -32.95 -1.12
CA THR A 433 0.21 -34.40 -1.02
C THR A 433 0.31 -34.88 0.43
N ILE A 434 1.26 -34.34 1.20
CA ILE A 434 1.43 -34.67 2.62
C ILE A 434 0.17 -34.27 3.41
N LYS A 435 -0.26 -33.01 3.31
CA LYS A 435 -1.44 -32.50 4.02
C LYS A 435 -2.72 -33.23 3.60
N ASN A 436 -2.92 -33.49 2.30
CA ASN A 436 -4.10 -34.19 1.81
C ASN A 436 -4.18 -35.65 2.28
N LYS A 437 -3.03 -36.33 2.39
CA LYS A 437 -2.98 -37.76 2.73
C LYS A 437 -2.94 -38.02 4.24
N TYR A 438 -2.25 -37.18 5.00
CA TYR A 438 -1.97 -37.43 6.43
C TYR A 438 -2.62 -36.41 7.37
N GLY A 439 -3.23 -35.33 6.86
CA GLY A 439 -3.85 -34.28 7.68
C GLY A 439 -2.81 -33.47 8.46
N GLU A 440 -3.17 -33.04 9.68
CA GLU A 440 -2.30 -32.27 10.58
C GLU A 440 -1.52 -33.14 11.59
N ALA A 441 -1.58 -34.46 11.46
CA ALA A 441 -0.85 -35.38 12.34
C ALA A 441 0.65 -35.37 12.05
N ALA A 442 1.37 -34.41 12.63
CA ALA A 442 2.82 -34.30 12.54
C ALA A 442 3.42 -33.96 13.90
N PHE A 443 4.62 -34.49 14.14
CA PHE A 443 5.39 -34.26 15.36
C PHE A 443 6.43 -33.19 15.09
N TYR A 444 6.58 -32.23 16.02
CA TYR A 444 7.64 -31.24 15.98
C TYR A 444 8.91 -31.81 16.59
N ASP A 445 10.01 -31.69 15.87
CA ASP A 445 11.34 -32.03 16.35
C ASP A 445 12.10 -30.76 16.73
N GLU A 446 12.28 -30.55 18.04
CA GLU A 446 12.94 -29.36 18.56
C GLU A 446 14.44 -29.32 18.22
N GLU A 447 15.11 -30.47 18.02
CA GLU A 447 16.53 -30.50 17.69
C GLU A 447 16.80 -29.91 16.30
N THR A 448 15.92 -30.16 15.34
CA THR A 448 16.08 -29.70 13.96
C THR A 448 15.15 -28.55 13.56
N SER A 449 14.19 -28.18 14.42
CA SER A 449 13.08 -27.27 14.09
C SER A 449 12.42 -27.65 12.77
N SER A 450 12.02 -28.92 12.66
CA SER A 450 11.33 -29.50 11.50
C SER A 450 10.22 -30.42 11.99
N VAL A 451 9.29 -30.80 11.10
CA VAL A 451 8.21 -31.72 11.47
C VAL A 451 8.35 -33.06 10.76
N TYR A 452 7.86 -34.11 11.40
CA TYR A 452 7.82 -35.45 10.80
C TYR A 452 6.50 -36.18 11.03
N ILE A 453 6.24 -37.17 10.18
CA ILE A 453 5.12 -38.11 10.29
C ILE A 453 5.70 -39.51 10.23
N ASP A 454 5.43 -40.32 11.25
CA ASP A 454 5.73 -41.75 11.21
C ASP A 454 4.64 -42.49 10.44
N THR A 455 5.06 -43.41 9.59
CA THR A 455 4.20 -44.16 8.67
C THR A 455 4.55 -45.63 8.71
N VAL A 456 3.63 -46.48 8.24
CA VAL A 456 3.91 -47.91 8.01
C VAL A 456 3.67 -48.18 6.53
N TYR A 457 4.71 -48.65 5.84
CA TYR A 457 4.62 -49.02 4.43
C TYR A 457 3.89 -50.35 4.25
N ALA A 458 3.42 -50.64 3.03
CA ALA A 458 2.69 -51.87 2.71
C ALA A 458 3.45 -53.17 3.01
N ASN A 459 4.79 -53.09 3.11
CA ASN A 459 5.66 -54.19 3.53
C ASN A 459 5.84 -54.29 5.06
N ASN A 460 4.97 -53.66 5.84
CA ASN A 460 5.03 -53.55 7.32
C ASN A 460 6.29 -52.89 7.88
N ARG A 461 7.04 -52.14 7.06
CA ARG A 461 8.21 -51.39 7.52
C ARG A 461 7.83 -50.03 8.05
N VAL A 462 8.55 -49.60 9.08
CA VAL A 462 8.40 -48.25 9.63
C VAL A 462 9.04 -47.24 8.68
N GLY A 463 8.26 -46.23 8.35
CA GLY A 463 8.66 -45.12 7.51
C GLY A 463 8.59 -43.80 8.25
N ARG A 464 9.35 -42.82 7.80
CA ARG A 464 9.26 -41.44 8.30
C ARG A 464 9.24 -40.46 7.15
N ILE A 465 8.32 -39.51 7.21
CA ILE A 465 8.22 -38.38 6.29
C ILE A 465 8.64 -37.14 7.05
N TRP A 466 9.74 -36.52 6.67
CA TRP A 466 10.15 -35.21 7.16
C TRP A 466 9.65 -34.12 6.22
N TYR A 467 9.12 -33.03 6.75
CA TYR A 467 8.73 -31.87 5.96
C TYR A 467 8.74 -30.60 6.82
N ASP A 468 8.40 -29.48 6.20
CA ASP A 468 8.23 -28.21 6.88
C ASP A 468 6.79 -27.73 6.78
N ASN A 469 6.17 -27.41 7.91
CA ASN A 469 4.84 -26.81 7.95
C ASN A 469 4.94 -25.29 8.07
N GLU A 470 3.80 -24.61 8.19
CA GLU A 470 3.72 -23.17 8.40
C GLU A 470 4.54 -22.68 9.60
N PHE A 471 4.56 -23.43 10.70
CA PHE A 471 5.29 -23.06 11.90
C PHE A 471 6.80 -23.14 11.68
N THR A 472 7.31 -24.28 11.19
CA THR A 472 8.76 -24.46 10.98
C THR A 472 9.31 -23.61 9.84
N LEU A 473 8.51 -23.36 8.80
CA LEU A 473 8.85 -22.35 7.78
C LEU A 473 8.90 -20.95 8.39
N GLY A 474 7.97 -20.60 9.29
CA GLY A 474 7.97 -19.35 10.04
C GLY A 474 9.28 -19.12 10.80
N GLU A 475 9.78 -20.13 11.53
CA GLU A 475 11.08 -20.06 12.22
C GLU A 475 12.25 -19.81 11.25
N LYS A 476 12.22 -20.45 10.07
CA LYS A 476 13.26 -20.29 9.03
C LYS A 476 13.18 -18.93 8.36
N TYR A 477 11.97 -18.39 8.19
CA TYR A 477 11.76 -17.03 7.70
C TYR A 477 12.27 -15.99 8.70
N ASP A 478 12.02 -16.20 9.99
CA ASP A 478 12.57 -15.33 11.04
C ASP A 478 14.10 -15.38 11.04
N PHE A 479 14.70 -16.56 10.86
CA PHE A 479 16.16 -16.67 10.73
C PHE A 479 16.71 -15.84 9.56
N ILE A 480 16.07 -15.92 8.38
CA ILE A 480 16.46 -15.12 7.19
C ILE A 480 16.41 -13.63 7.51
N LEU A 481 15.32 -13.17 8.13
CA LEU A 481 15.10 -11.75 8.44
C LEU A 481 16.04 -11.24 9.53
N ASN A 482 16.23 -12.01 10.60
CA ASN A 482 17.04 -11.62 11.75
C ASN A 482 18.53 -11.57 11.43
N ASN A 483 19.01 -12.41 10.51
CA ASN A 483 20.41 -12.43 10.08
C ASN A 483 20.66 -11.60 8.81
N GLY A 484 19.65 -10.87 8.30
CA GLY A 484 19.81 -9.99 7.14
C GLY A 484 20.17 -10.72 5.84
N LEU A 485 19.71 -11.97 5.68
CA LEU A 485 19.95 -12.74 4.47
C LEU A 485 19.30 -12.05 3.25
N GLY A 486 19.88 -12.30 2.09
CA GLY A 486 19.42 -11.77 0.81
C GLY A 486 17.99 -12.18 0.43
N GLY A 487 17.47 -13.27 1.01
CA GLY A 487 16.09 -13.69 0.79
C GLY A 487 15.80 -15.18 1.01
N ALA A 488 14.59 -15.57 0.63
CA ALA A 488 14.14 -16.96 0.55
C ALA A 488 13.76 -17.32 -0.89
N ALA A 489 14.10 -18.53 -1.33
CA ALA A 489 13.67 -19.08 -2.60
C ALA A 489 12.83 -20.36 -2.39
N LEU A 490 11.56 -20.31 -2.73
CA LEU A 490 10.61 -21.41 -2.49
C LEU A 490 10.72 -22.46 -3.60
N PHE A 491 10.89 -23.73 -3.23
CA PHE A 491 11.06 -24.85 -4.16
C PHE A 491 10.03 -25.96 -3.91
N CYS A 492 8.89 -26.01 -4.60
CA CYS A 492 8.42 -25.10 -5.65
C CYS A 492 7.04 -24.53 -5.32
N ILE A 493 6.74 -23.36 -5.88
CA ILE A 493 5.53 -22.56 -5.59
C ILE A 493 4.22 -23.16 -6.15
N ASN A 494 4.33 -24.28 -6.85
CA ASN A 494 3.18 -25.07 -7.30
C ASN A 494 3.06 -26.39 -6.53
N TYR A 495 3.84 -26.60 -5.45
CA TYR A 495 3.69 -27.76 -4.56
C TYR A 495 2.71 -27.53 -3.41
N ASP A 496 2.34 -26.27 -3.15
CA ASP A 496 1.39 -25.84 -2.12
C ASP A 496 0.02 -25.47 -2.70
N GLU A 497 -0.33 -25.95 -3.89
CA GLU A 497 -1.59 -25.64 -4.56
C GLU A 497 -2.79 -25.91 -3.62
N GLY A 498 -3.62 -24.87 -3.41
CA GLY A 498 -4.77 -24.92 -2.52
C GLY A 498 -4.48 -24.64 -1.03
N LEU A 499 -3.21 -24.53 -0.62
CA LEU A 499 -2.84 -24.30 0.79
C LEU A 499 -2.68 -22.81 1.10
N LYS A 500 -3.74 -22.20 1.66
CA LYS A 500 -3.72 -20.80 2.11
C LYS A 500 -2.72 -20.54 3.24
N VAL A 501 -2.49 -21.52 4.12
CA VAL A 501 -1.74 -21.33 5.37
C VAL A 501 -0.26 -21.00 5.11
N LEU A 502 0.40 -21.68 4.18
CA LEU A 502 1.82 -21.42 3.86
C LEU A 502 2.02 -20.04 3.22
N ARG A 503 1.12 -19.65 2.33
CA ARG A 503 1.13 -18.32 1.72
C ARG A 503 0.88 -17.22 2.75
N ASP A 504 -0.05 -17.47 3.67
CA ASP A 504 -0.35 -16.54 4.75
C ASP A 504 0.85 -16.36 5.68
N GLU A 505 1.57 -17.44 6.00
CA GLU A 505 2.83 -17.36 6.75
C GLU A 505 3.87 -16.50 6.03
N LEU A 506 4.11 -16.79 4.74
CA LEU A 506 5.06 -16.06 3.92
C LEU A 506 4.74 -14.56 3.88
N MET A 507 3.46 -14.21 3.65
CA MET A 507 3.01 -12.82 3.61
C MET A 507 3.14 -12.15 4.98
N TYR A 508 2.80 -12.86 6.07
CA TYR A 508 2.90 -12.33 7.42
C TYR A 508 4.35 -11.96 7.80
N LYS A 509 5.30 -12.84 7.47
CA LYS A 509 6.72 -12.64 7.81
C LYS A 509 7.39 -11.58 6.93
N PHE A 510 7.18 -11.65 5.61
CA PHE A 510 7.94 -10.82 4.67
C PHE A 510 7.25 -9.52 4.26
N ALA A 511 5.92 -9.48 4.14
CA ALA A 511 5.26 -8.32 3.59
C ALA A 511 5.13 -7.20 4.62
N PHE A 512 5.36 -5.97 4.18
CA PHE A 512 5.09 -4.77 4.97
C PHE A 512 4.54 -3.66 4.08
N ALA A 513 3.79 -2.75 4.71
CA ALA A 513 3.29 -1.56 4.05
C ALA A 513 4.39 -0.50 3.96
N ASP A 514 4.80 -0.16 2.75
CA ASP A 514 5.71 0.94 2.48
C ASP A 514 4.93 2.17 2.01
N THR A 515 5.33 3.35 2.48
CA THR A 515 4.72 4.62 2.09
C THR A 515 5.65 5.40 1.18
N THR A 516 5.27 5.52 -0.09
CA THR A 516 6.03 6.35 -1.04
C THR A 516 5.38 7.73 -1.15
N TYR A 517 6.12 8.78 -0.80
CA TYR A 517 5.67 10.15 -1.01
C TYR A 517 5.79 10.50 -2.50
N LEU A 518 4.73 11.07 -3.06
CA LEU A 518 4.79 11.57 -4.43
C LEU A 518 5.65 12.84 -4.45
N GLN A 519 6.68 12.85 -5.29
CA GLN A 519 7.48 14.04 -5.59
C GLN A 519 6.52 15.14 -6.08
N ASP A 520 6.70 16.38 -5.61
CA ASP A 520 5.81 17.55 -5.82
C ASP A 520 4.50 17.60 -5.03
N SER A 521 4.24 16.67 -4.09
CA SER A 521 2.98 16.65 -3.34
C SER A 521 2.86 17.62 -2.16
N ILE A 522 3.69 18.66 -2.07
CA ILE A 522 3.51 19.70 -1.04
C ILE A 522 2.35 20.59 -1.47
N ILE A 523 1.14 20.23 -1.04
CA ILE A 523 0.04 21.19 -1.03
C ILE A 523 0.29 22.06 0.20
N ARG A 524 0.86 23.26 -0.02
CA ARG A 524 0.82 24.30 0.99
C ARG A 524 -0.64 24.68 1.19
N SER A 525 -1.30 24.18 2.23
CA SER A 525 -2.52 24.83 2.69
C SER A 525 -2.09 26.15 3.31
N VAL A 526 -2.03 27.20 2.49
CA VAL A 526 -1.73 28.55 2.95
C VAL A 526 -2.60 28.82 4.17
N ALA A 527 -1.95 29.11 5.30
CA ALA A 527 -2.61 29.56 6.52
C ALA A 527 -3.68 30.58 6.15
N GLY A 528 -4.86 30.52 6.76
CA GLY A 528 -6.05 31.24 6.31
C GLY A 528 -5.73 32.64 5.81
N LEU A 529 -5.87 32.86 4.49
CA LEU A 529 -5.45 34.11 3.87
C LEU A 529 -6.13 35.28 4.58
N SER A 530 -5.35 36.30 4.92
CA SER A 530 -5.89 37.57 5.40
C SER A 530 -6.81 38.19 4.34
N PHE A 531 -7.69 39.10 4.78
CA PHE A 531 -8.61 39.79 3.86
C PHE A 531 -7.88 40.48 2.69
N LEU A 532 -6.79 41.20 2.97
CA LEU A 532 -6.00 41.89 1.94
C LEU A 532 -5.36 40.92 0.95
N GLN A 533 -4.86 39.79 1.45
CA GLN A 533 -4.28 38.73 0.63
C GLN A 533 -5.31 38.05 -0.28
N LYS A 534 -6.55 37.89 0.17
CA LYS A 534 -7.65 37.40 -0.68
C LYS A 534 -8.00 38.43 -1.75
N ALA A 535 -8.11 39.70 -1.37
CA ALA A 535 -8.43 40.79 -2.28
C ALA A 535 -7.39 40.94 -3.39
N GLU A 536 -6.09 40.91 -3.07
CA GLU A 536 -4.99 41.00 -4.03
C GLU A 536 -5.03 39.88 -5.08
N ARG A 537 -5.33 38.65 -4.66
CA ARG A 537 -5.43 37.49 -5.56
C ARG A 537 -6.65 37.58 -6.47
N TYR A 538 -7.81 37.95 -5.92
CA TYR A 538 -9.01 38.22 -6.74
C TYR A 538 -8.73 39.33 -7.76
N LEU A 539 -8.07 40.42 -7.34
CA LEU A 539 -7.72 41.52 -8.22
C LEU A 539 -6.77 41.09 -9.35
N SER A 540 -5.81 40.20 -9.04
CA SER A 540 -4.89 39.64 -10.03
C SER A 540 -5.61 38.78 -11.07
N LEU A 541 -6.54 37.93 -10.63
CA LEU A 541 -7.39 37.12 -11.51
C LEU A 541 -8.30 37.99 -12.38
N TYR A 542 -8.94 39.00 -11.80
CA TYR A 542 -9.77 39.97 -12.53
C TYR A 542 -8.95 40.78 -13.54
N GLY A 543 -7.74 41.20 -13.17
CA GLY A 543 -6.83 41.92 -14.05
C GLY A 543 -6.44 41.11 -15.27
N TYR A 544 -6.25 39.80 -15.13
CA TYR A 544 -5.99 38.90 -16.26
C TYR A 544 -7.16 38.84 -17.23
N ILE A 545 -8.39 38.67 -16.73
CA ILE A 545 -9.62 38.61 -17.53
C ILE A 545 -9.80 39.91 -18.34
N LEU A 546 -9.62 41.06 -17.69
CA LEU A 546 -9.76 42.37 -18.35
C LEU A 546 -8.67 42.62 -19.41
N GLN A 547 -7.47 42.07 -19.24
CA GLN A 547 -6.38 42.21 -20.22
C GLN A 547 -6.51 41.22 -21.39
N ASN A 548 -7.21 40.10 -21.19
CA ASN A 548 -7.36 39.02 -22.17
C ASN A 548 -8.84 38.66 -22.37
N PRO A 549 -9.66 39.55 -22.94
CA PRO A 549 -11.10 39.33 -23.10
C PRO A 549 -11.44 38.12 -23.98
N CYS A 550 -10.55 37.69 -24.87
CA CYS A 550 -10.75 36.51 -25.73
C CYS A 550 -10.24 35.19 -25.13
N ALA A 551 -9.73 35.21 -23.90
CA ALA A 551 -9.29 33.99 -23.22
C ALA A 551 -10.49 33.21 -22.69
N THR A 552 -10.49 31.89 -22.91
CA THR A 552 -11.54 30.97 -22.41
C THR A 552 -11.14 30.27 -21.11
N CYS A 553 -9.88 30.41 -20.69
CA CYS A 553 -9.31 29.91 -19.44
C CYS A 553 -8.00 30.66 -19.17
N TYR A 554 -7.34 30.39 -18.04
CA TYR A 554 -6.06 31.02 -17.67
C TYR A 554 -4.82 30.51 -18.45
N GLN A 555 -5.02 29.78 -19.55
CA GLN A 555 -3.98 29.26 -20.45
C GLN A 555 -4.07 29.91 -21.82
N ASN A 556 -2.92 30.35 -22.36
CA ASN A 556 -2.56 30.43 -23.79
C ASN A 556 -1.32 31.32 -24.01
N TYR A 557 -0.15 30.73 -24.28
CA TYR A 557 0.72 31.10 -25.42
C TYR A 557 1.92 30.14 -25.53
N GLU A 558 2.13 29.54 -26.71
CA GLU A 558 3.40 28.94 -27.11
C GLU A 558 4.41 30.06 -27.37
N GLY A 559 5.09 30.55 -26.33
CA GLY A 559 6.10 31.60 -26.51
C GLY A 559 6.68 32.17 -25.22
N ASP A 560 7.98 31.92 -25.05
CA ASP A 560 8.91 32.51 -24.08
C ASP A 560 8.66 32.27 -22.57
N GLY A 561 9.73 31.94 -21.85
CA GLY A 561 9.71 31.41 -20.48
C GLY A 561 9.16 32.34 -19.39
N SER A 562 8.80 33.59 -19.73
CA SER A 562 8.19 34.55 -18.80
C SER A 562 6.65 34.42 -18.69
N ALA A 563 5.99 33.89 -19.71
CA ALA A 563 4.54 33.69 -19.72
C ALA A 563 4.11 32.51 -18.82
N SER A 564 4.89 31.43 -18.81
CA SER A 564 4.65 30.24 -17.99
C SER A 564 4.72 30.52 -16.49
N GLN A 565 5.60 31.42 -16.05
CA GLN A 565 5.69 31.82 -14.64
C GLN A 565 4.43 32.56 -14.15
N ARG A 566 3.83 33.42 -14.98
CA ARG A 566 2.60 34.15 -14.61
C ARG A 566 1.39 33.22 -14.56
N GLU A 567 1.32 32.24 -15.46
CA GLU A 567 0.29 31.21 -15.44
C GLU A 567 0.33 30.40 -14.15
N GLN A 568 1.51 29.92 -13.74
CA GLN A 568 1.67 29.17 -12.50
C GLN A 568 1.22 29.97 -11.26
N VAL A 569 1.44 31.28 -11.26
CA VAL A 569 0.97 32.19 -10.19
C VAL A 569 -0.56 32.34 -10.19
N LEU A 570 -1.21 32.42 -11.35
CA LEU A 570 -2.67 32.52 -11.42
C LEU A 570 -3.34 31.19 -11.00
N ILE A 571 -2.79 30.06 -11.44
CA ILE A 571 -3.27 28.73 -11.05
C ILE A 571 -3.10 28.52 -9.54
N SER A 572 -1.98 28.97 -8.95
CA SER A 572 -1.80 28.89 -7.50
C SER A 572 -2.82 29.75 -6.75
N TYR A 573 -3.16 30.94 -7.25
CA TYR A 573 -4.20 31.79 -6.64
C TYR A 573 -5.59 31.16 -6.64
N LEU A 574 -5.98 30.45 -7.72
CA LEU A 574 -7.26 29.72 -7.77
C LEU A 574 -7.32 28.63 -6.71
N SER A 575 -6.22 27.91 -6.51
CA SER A 575 -6.09 26.88 -5.48
C SER A 575 -6.13 27.49 -4.06
N GLU A 576 -5.38 28.56 -3.82
CA GLU A 576 -5.29 29.25 -2.53
C GLU A 576 -6.62 29.90 -2.10
N LEU A 577 -7.39 30.43 -3.07
CA LEU A 577 -8.74 30.95 -2.84
C LEU A 577 -9.79 29.83 -2.70
N LYS A 578 -9.40 28.56 -2.87
CA LYS A 578 -10.27 27.38 -2.80
C LYS A 578 -11.48 27.47 -3.74
N ILE A 579 -11.27 27.99 -4.95
CA ILE A 579 -12.36 28.22 -5.92
C ILE A 579 -13.15 26.93 -6.22
N ASP A 580 -12.48 25.78 -6.29
CA ASP A 580 -13.14 24.48 -6.45
C ASP A 580 -14.15 24.16 -5.36
N SER A 581 -13.83 24.51 -4.10
CA SER A 581 -14.76 24.29 -2.99
C SER A 581 -15.99 25.17 -3.09
N LEU A 582 -15.83 26.41 -3.58
CA LEU A 582 -16.93 27.36 -3.77
C LEU A 582 -17.84 26.94 -4.93
N ILE A 583 -17.24 26.44 -6.03
CA ILE A 583 -17.98 25.90 -7.16
C ILE A 583 -18.75 24.64 -6.74
N ARG A 584 -18.10 23.72 -6.01
CA ARG A 584 -18.77 22.50 -5.49
C ARG A 584 -19.91 22.81 -4.53
N ALA A 585 -19.73 23.80 -3.66
CA ALA A 585 -20.80 24.27 -2.76
C ALA A 585 -21.98 24.86 -3.55
N LYS A 586 -21.72 25.56 -4.64
CA LYS A 586 -22.75 26.14 -5.52
C LYS A 586 -23.48 25.08 -6.36
N ASN A 587 -22.77 24.06 -6.85
CA ASN A 587 -23.29 23.10 -7.84
C ASN A 587 -23.77 21.76 -7.25
N GLY A 588 -23.68 21.54 -5.93
CA GLY A 588 -24.33 20.41 -5.25
C GLY A 588 -24.01 19.03 -5.84
N ARG A 589 -22.73 18.61 -5.74
CA ARG A 589 -22.14 17.33 -6.21
C ARG A 589 -22.06 17.15 -7.74
N VAL A 590 -20.97 17.62 -8.36
CA VAL A 590 -20.57 17.28 -9.75
C VAL A 590 -19.03 17.20 -9.89
N ALA A 591 -18.60 16.37 -10.85
CA ALA A 591 -17.31 16.08 -11.52
C ALA A 591 -16.03 16.90 -11.20
N PRO A 592 -14.82 16.35 -11.50
CA PRO A 592 -13.57 17.11 -11.41
C PRO A 592 -13.68 18.44 -12.17
N THR A 593 -13.36 19.54 -11.47
CA THR A 593 -13.57 20.90 -11.94
C THR A 593 -12.48 21.29 -12.93
N SER A 594 -12.86 21.74 -14.13
CA SER A 594 -11.89 22.16 -15.15
C SER A 594 -11.41 23.60 -14.93
N LEU A 595 -10.21 23.94 -15.42
CA LEU A 595 -9.69 25.33 -15.41
C LEU A 595 -10.65 26.32 -16.11
N LYS A 596 -11.38 25.84 -17.13
CA LYS A 596 -12.43 26.58 -17.83
C LYS A 596 -13.62 26.90 -16.92
N GLU A 597 -14.07 25.95 -16.12
CA GLU A 597 -15.15 26.17 -15.13
C GLU A 597 -14.72 27.15 -14.03
N GLN A 598 -13.47 27.04 -13.56
CA GLN A 598 -12.91 27.99 -12.59
C GLN A 598 -12.85 29.41 -13.18
N PHE A 599 -12.40 29.55 -14.43
CA PHE A 599 -12.40 30.82 -15.14
C PHE A 599 -13.81 31.41 -15.28
N ASN A 600 -14.78 30.61 -15.73
CA ASN A 600 -16.17 31.04 -15.88
C ASN A 600 -16.78 31.48 -14.54
N TYR A 601 -16.50 30.77 -13.45
CA TYR A 601 -16.96 31.16 -12.12
C TYR A 601 -16.39 32.52 -11.69
N ILE A 602 -15.09 32.75 -11.90
CA ILE A 602 -14.44 34.02 -11.55
C ILE A 602 -14.94 35.16 -12.45
N ASN A 603 -15.09 34.92 -13.76
CA ASN A 603 -15.63 35.90 -14.70
C ASN A 603 -17.07 36.28 -14.33
N SER A 604 -17.93 35.30 -14.06
CA SER A 604 -19.30 35.55 -13.60
C SER A 604 -19.33 36.41 -12.33
N ARG A 605 -18.45 36.11 -11.36
CA ARG A 605 -18.34 36.89 -10.12
C ARG A 605 -17.85 38.32 -10.37
N LEU A 606 -16.89 38.52 -11.27
CA LEU A 606 -16.42 39.84 -11.70
C LEU A 606 -17.57 40.64 -12.30
N THR A 607 -18.29 40.06 -13.27
CA THR A 607 -19.41 40.71 -13.97
C THR A 607 -20.52 41.09 -13.01
N THR A 608 -20.91 40.20 -12.09
CA THR A 608 -21.91 40.53 -11.06
C THR A 608 -21.43 41.66 -10.14
N THR A 609 -20.16 41.65 -9.75
CA THR A 609 -19.61 42.69 -8.87
C THR A 609 -19.58 44.05 -9.57
N LEU A 610 -19.16 44.10 -10.84
CA LEU A 610 -19.16 45.31 -11.66
C LEU A 610 -20.57 45.85 -11.90
N LEU A 611 -21.57 44.98 -12.03
CA LEU A 611 -22.97 45.40 -12.12
C LEU A 611 -23.40 46.18 -10.87
N TYR A 612 -23.14 45.64 -9.69
CA TYR A 612 -23.50 46.30 -8.43
C TYR A 612 -22.78 47.63 -8.25
N ILE A 613 -21.48 47.70 -8.60
CA ILE A 613 -20.72 48.95 -8.57
C ILE A 613 -21.34 49.97 -9.55
N THR A 614 -21.67 49.55 -10.76
CA THR A 614 -22.28 50.42 -11.79
C THR A 614 -23.63 50.97 -11.33
N VAL A 615 -24.50 50.12 -10.79
CA VAL A 615 -25.80 50.55 -10.24
C VAL A 615 -25.61 51.48 -9.04
N GLY A 616 -24.67 51.19 -8.15
CA GLY A 616 -24.34 52.06 -7.02
C GLY A 616 -23.87 53.45 -7.45
N LEU A 617 -22.94 53.52 -8.43
CA LEU A 617 -22.45 54.77 -8.99
C LEU A 617 -23.54 55.57 -9.70
N LEU A 618 -24.50 54.89 -10.36
CA LEU A 618 -25.67 55.54 -10.94
C LEU A 618 -26.53 56.22 -9.87
N LEU A 619 -26.86 55.49 -8.79
CA LEU A 619 -27.67 56.01 -7.69
C LEU A 619 -26.99 57.20 -7.00
N VAL A 620 -25.67 57.11 -6.77
CA VAL A 620 -24.88 58.22 -6.21
C VAL A 620 -24.89 59.43 -7.15
N SER A 621 -24.72 59.21 -8.45
CA SER A 621 -24.77 60.29 -9.45
C SER A 621 -26.14 60.96 -9.48
N LEU A 622 -27.24 60.19 -9.45
CA LEU A 622 -28.60 60.72 -9.36
C LEU A 622 -28.84 61.52 -8.07
N GLY A 623 -28.31 61.06 -6.94
CA GLY A 623 -28.35 61.79 -5.67
C GLY A 623 -27.64 63.14 -5.75
N PHE A 624 -26.44 63.19 -6.35
CA PHE A 624 -25.72 64.44 -6.56
C PHE A 624 -26.40 65.36 -7.59
N ILE A 625 -27.05 64.83 -8.62
CA ILE A 625 -27.90 65.61 -9.54
C ILE A 625 -29.02 66.27 -8.76
N PHE A 626 -29.73 65.51 -7.91
CA PHE A 626 -30.81 66.05 -7.09
C PHE A 626 -30.31 67.15 -6.14
N ILE A 627 -29.20 66.92 -5.44
CA ILE A 627 -28.58 67.93 -4.55
C ILE A 627 -28.19 69.18 -5.33
N TYR A 628 -27.63 69.02 -6.53
CA TYR A 628 -27.22 70.14 -7.37
C TYR A 628 -28.41 70.97 -7.85
N VAL A 629 -29.48 70.32 -8.32
CA VAL A 629 -30.71 70.98 -8.77
C VAL A 629 -31.44 71.65 -7.60
N ALA A 630 -31.56 70.97 -6.46
CA ALA A 630 -32.18 71.53 -5.27
C ALA A 630 -31.37 72.73 -4.73
N GLY A 631 -30.04 72.62 -4.69
CA GLY A 631 -29.14 73.70 -4.28
C GLY A 631 -29.31 74.95 -5.14
N LEU A 632 -29.41 74.80 -6.46
CA LEU A 632 -29.70 75.90 -7.37
C LEU A 632 -31.11 76.49 -7.19
N ARG A 633 -32.11 75.64 -6.89
CA ARG A 633 -33.49 76.07 -6.71
C ARG A 633 -33.72 76.85 -5.40
N TYR A 634 -33.08 76.44 -4.31
CA TYR A 634 -33.28 77.06 -2.99
C TYR A 634 -32.33 78.21 -2.70
N ASN A 635 -31.07 78.13 -3.14
CA ASN A 635 -30.03 79.10 -2.79
C ASN A 635 -29.59 80.00 -3.96
N GLY A 636 -30.15 79.82 -5.16
CA GLY A 636 -29.82 80.62 -6.35
C GLY A 636 -28.38 80.41 -6.84
N GLU A 637 -27.84 81.41 -7.54
CA GLU A 637 -26.51 81.33 -8.15
C GLU A 637 -25.34 81.41 -7.15
N ASP A 638 -25.58 81.98 -5.96
CA ASP A 638 -24.57 82.25 -4.92
C ASP A 638 -24.29 81.05 -3.99
N TRP A 639 -24.77 79.86 -4.34
CA TRP A 639 -24.56 78.66 -3.55
C TRP A 639 -23.07 78.29 -3.44
N GLN A 640 -22.51 78.41 -2.23
CA GLN A 640 -21.07 78.21 -1.94
C GLN A 640 -20.54 76.84 -2.40
N TYR A 641 -21.35 75.78 -2.32
CA TYR A 641 -20.93 74.42 -2.69
C TYR A 641 -21.19 74.05 -4.15
N LYS A 642 -21.71 74.97 -4.98
CA LYS A 642 -22.06 74.72 -6.39
C LYS A 642 -20.90 74.09 -7.18
N LYS A 643 -19.69 74.67 -7.06
CA LYS A 643 -18.50 74.18 -7.78
C LYS A 643 -18.05 72.81 -7.29
N THR A 644 -18.09 72.58 -5.97
CA THR A 644 -17.68 71.33 -5.34
C THR A 644 -18.62 70.18 -5.71
N VAL A 645 -19.94 70.41 -5.62
CA VAL A 645 -20.94 69.40 -5.99
C VAL A 645 -20.92 69.12 -7.49
N ALA A 646 -20.74 70.14 -8.34
CA ALA A 646 -20.57 69.93 -9.77
C ALA A 646 -19.34 69.07 -10.10
N PHE A 647 -18.20 69.32 -9.44
CA PHE A 647 -17.00 68.52 -9.62
C PHE A 647 -17.19 67.06 -9.19
N ILE A 648 -17.80 66.84 -8.01
CA ILE A 648 -18.12 65.50 -7.51
C ILE A 648 -19.07 64.78 -8.47
N LEU A 649 -20.08 65.47 -8.98
CA LEU A 649 -21.01 64.92 -9.96
C LEU A 649 -20.31 64.48 -11.25
N ILE A 650 -19.40 65.31 -11.79
CA ILE A 650 -18.60 64.96 -12.97
C ILE A 650 -17.74 63.73 -12.69
N LEU A 651 -17.10 63.67 -11.52
CA LEU A 651 -16.27 62.53 -11.12
C LEU A 651 -17.09 61.22 -11.07
N PHE A 652 -18.22 61.22 -10.36
CA PHE A 652 -19.07 60.02 -10.24
C PHE A 652 -19.71 59.63 -11.56
N SER A 653 -20.08 60.60 -12.41
CA SER A 653 -20.59 60.32 -13.76
C SER A 653 -19.53 59.65 -14.64
N ALA A 654 -18.28 60.11 -14.58
CA ALA A 654 -17.17 59.50 -15.30
C ALA A 654 -16.88 58.07 -14.80
N LEU A 655 -16.92 57.85 -13.48
CA LEU A 655 -16.77 56.52 -12.89
C LEU A 655 -17.92 55.58 -13.25
N PHE A 656 -19.15 56.09 -13.29
CA PHE A 656 -20.32 55.33 -13.72
C PHE A 656 -20.16 54.86 -15.17
N VAL A 657 -19.83 55.78 -16.09
CA VAL A 657 -19.60 55.44 -17.50
C VAL A 657 -18.49 54.40 -17.62
N PHE A 658 -17.38 54.59 -16.92
CA PHE A 658 -16.25 53.67 -16.94
C PHE A 658 -16.61 52.27 -16.41
N SER A 659 -17.30 52.19 -15.27
CA SER A 659 -17.76 50.93 -14.68
C SER A 659 -18.78 50.24 -15.60
N GLY A 660 -19.69 50.99 -16.21
CA GLY A 660 -20.69 50.47 -17.14
C GLY A 660 -20.07 49.86 -18.39
N PHE A 661 -19.09 50.52 -19.01
CA PHE A 661 -18.33 49.93 -20.11
C PHE A 661 -17.58 48.69 -19.67
N THR A 662 -16.88 48.74 -18.52
CA THR A 662 -16.15 47.57 -18.00
C THR A 662 -17.08 46.38 -17.76
N TRP A 663 -18.27 46.63 -17.21
CA TRP A 663 -19.30 45.60 -17.05
C TRP A 663 -19.76 45.01 -18.39
N CYS A 664 -19.94 45.84 -19.43
CA CYS A 664 -20.29 45.35 -20.75
C CYS A 664 -19.21 44.44 -21.34
N PHE A 665 -17.93 44.72 -21.06
CA PHE A 665 -16.81 43.92 -21.57
C PHE A 665 -16.68 42.55 -20.91
N THR A 666 -17.04 42.43 -19.64
CA THR A 666 -16.96 41.16 -18.90
C THR A 666 -18.22 40.31 -19.07
N ASN A 667 -19.30 40.88 -19.63
CA ASN A 667 -20.58 40.21 -19.83
C ASN A 667 -20.60 39.44 -21.15
N ASP A 668 -20.73 38.13 -21.05
CA ASP A 668 -20.80 37.18 -22.17
C ASP A 668 -22.12 37.26 -22.95
N LEU A 669 -23.14 37.96 -22.41
CA LEU A 669 -24.43 38.15 -23.07
C LEU A 669 -24.48 39.31 -24.07
N ILE A 670 -23.45 40.17 -24.13
CA ILE A 670 -23.45 41.35 -25.00
C ILE A 670 -22.65 41.04 -26.28
N PRO A 671 -23.32 40.95 -27.46
CA PRO A 671 -22.63 40.75 -28.72
C PRO A 671 -21.58 41.86 -28.97
N LEU A 672 -20.46 41.50 -29.62
CA LEU A 672 -19.27 42.36 -29.90
C LEU A 672 -18.37 42.79 -28.74
N PHE A 673 -18.85 42.83 -27.50
CA PHE A 673 -18.07 43.37 -26.37
C PHE A 673 -17.65 42.32 -25.33
N GLY A 674 -18.32 41.16 -25.28
CA GLY A 674 -18.09 40.13 -24.28
C GLY A 674 -16.96 39.13 -24.56
N VAL A 675 -16.54 38.43 -23.50
CA VAL A 675 -15.77 37.18 -23.59
C VAL A 675 -16.58 36.18 -24.41
N SER A 676 -15.99 35.65 -25.47
CA SER A 676 -16.67 34.79 -26.45
C SER A 676 -17.44 33.63 -25.79
N GLY A 677 -18.76 33.76 -25.73
CA GLY A 677 -19.71 32.70 -25.40
C GLY A 677 -19.94 31.77 -26.59
N SER A 678 -18.88 31.17 -27.15
CA SER A 678 -19.05 30.15 -28.20
C SER A 678 -19.04 28.76 -27.57
N PHE A 679 -20.21 28.12 -27.65
CA PHE A 679 -20.51 26.71 -27.42
C PHE A 679 -19.53 25.77 -28.17
N ALA A 680 -18.32 25.61 -27.67
CA ALA A 680 -17.45 24.49 -28.02
C ALA A 680 -17.54 23.45 -26.90
N LEU A 681 -18.25 22.35 -27.21
CA LEU A 681 -18.42 21.11 -26.44
C LEU A 681 -17.08 20.37 -26.24
N GLY A 682 -16.06 21.06 -25.71
CA GLY A 682 -14.74 20.53 -25.44
C GLY A 682 -14.14 21.11 -24.15
N ALA A 683 -13.37 20.27 -23.46
CA ALA A 683 -12.61 20.61 -22.26
C ALA A 683 -11.35 21.44 -22.55
N ASP A 684 -11.04 21.67 -23.84
CA ASP A 684 -9.79 22.31 -24.26
C ASP A 684 -9.85 23.84 -24.21
N CYS A 685 -8.78 24.42 -23.68
CA CYS A 685 -8.48 25.84 -23.66
C CYS A 685 -8.12 26.32 -25.08
N ARG A 686 -9.06 26.94 -25.80
CA ARG A 686 -8.81 27.55 -27.12
C ARG A 686 -9.24 29.01 -27.13
N THR A 687 -8.43 29.89 -27.73
CA THR A 687 -8.84 31.27 -28.05
C THR A 687 -9.94 31.23 -29.10
N ASP A 688 -11.05 31.96 -28.90
CA ASP A 688 -12.09 32.06 -29.94
C ASP A 688 -11.52 32.82 -31.16
N PRO A 689 -11.45 32.17 -32.35
CA PRO A 689 -10.89 32.78 -33.55
C PRO A 689 -11.70 33.98 -34.07
N ASN A 690 -12.97 34.14 -33.65
CA ASN A 690 -13.85 35.23 -34.05
C ASN A 690 -13.91 36.37 -33.01
N CYS A 691 -13.15 36.28 -31.91
CA CYS A 691 -13.16 37.28 -30.86
C CYS A 691 -12.23 38.46 -31.17
N ILE A 692 -12.76 39.69 -31.09
CA ILE A 692 -11.99 40.92 -31.27
C ILE A 692 -11.26 41.23 -29.96
N ASN A 693 -9.97 40.87 -29.89
CA ASN A 693 -9.16 41.10 -28.71
C ASN A 693 -8.74 42.58 -28.61
N ILE A 694 -9.55 43.39 -27.94
CA ILE A 694 -9.19 44.77 -27.57
C ILE A 694 -8.80 44.79 -26.09
N PRO A 695 -7.49 44.95 -25.77
CA PRO A 695 -7.06 45.06 -24.39
C PRO A 695 -7.74 46.24 -23.68
N PHE A 696 -8.08 46.07 -22.40
CA PHE A 696 -8.73 47.11 -21.60
C PHE A 696 -8.00 48.47 -21.62
N SER A 697 -6.66 48.47 -21.72
CA SER A 697 -5.87 49.70 -21.85
C SER A 697 -6.19 50.49 -23.11
N THR A 698 -6.44 49.79 -24.22
CA THR A 698 -6.79 50.40 -25.51
C THR A 698 -8.19 50.99 -25.45
N LEU A 699 -9.12 50.26 -24.84
CA LEU A 699 -10.47 50.76 -24.60
C LEU A 699 -10.47 52.01 -23.71
N LEU A 700 -9.73 51.98 -22.59
CA LEU A 700 -9.61 53.10 -21.68
C LEU A 700 -9.11 54.36 -22.41
N LEU A 701 -8.14 54.19 -23.31
CA LEU A 701 -7.61 55.27 -24.13
C LEU A 701 -8.69 55.84 -25.08
N ILE A 702 -9.52 54.98 -25.68
CA ILE A 702 -10.64 55.41 -26.54
C ILE A 702 -11.67 56.20 -25.72
N ILE A 703 -12.07 55.71 -24.54
CA ILE A 703 -13.06 56.38 -23.69
C ILE A 703 -12.54 57.73 -23.17
N ILE A 704 -11.29 57.76 -22.66
CA ILE A 704 -10.69 59.00 -22.15
C ILE A 704 -10.54 60.02 -23.28
N SER A 705 -10.07 59.60 -24.46
CA SER A 705 -9.95 60.50 -25.61
C SER A 705 -11.32 61.03 -26.04
N GLY A 706 -12.36 60.19 -26.05
CA GLY A 706 -13.75 60.61 -26.32
C GLY A 706 -14.28 61.64 -25.31
N ILE A 707 -14.06 61.43 -24.01
CA ILE A 707 -14.48 62.38 -22.96
C ILE A 707 -13.74 63.71 -23.11
N VAL A 708 -12.42 63.68 -23.36
CA VAL A 708 -11.61 64.90 -23.53
C VAL A 708 -12.05 65.66 -24.78
N ILE A 709 -12.23 64.97 -25.91
CA ILE A 709 -12.72 65.57 -27.16
C ILE A 709 -14.12 66.17 -26.95
N GLY A 710 -15.03 65.43 -26.31
CA GLY A 710 -16.37 65.90 -25.98
C GLY A 710 -16.36 67.14 -25.09
N PHE A 711 -15.48 67.19 -24.09
CA PHE A 711 -15.29 68.36 -23.24
C PHE A 711 -14.76 69.57 -24.02
N ILE A 712 -13.77 69.37 -24.89
CA ILE A 712 -13.21 70.43 -25.75
C ILE A 712 -14.29 70.97 -26.69
N LEU A 713 -15.04 70.08 -27.37
CA LEU A 713 -16.15 70.46 -28.25
C LEU A 713 -17.23 71.24 -27.48
N PHE A 714 -17.63 70.74 -26.31
CA PHE A 714 -18.63 71.42 -25.50
C PHE A 714 -18.16 72.81 -25.04
N ARG A 715 -16.91 72.91 -24.57
CA ARG A 715 -16.34 74.15 -24.01
C ARG A 715 -16.12 75.22 -25.07
N TYR A 716 -15.62 74.85 -26.25
CA TYR A 716 -15.17 75.79 -27.27
C TYR A 716 -16.12 75.98 -28.43
N PHE A 717 -17.01 75.02 -28.72
CA PHE A 717 -18.01 75.17 -29.78
C PHE A 717 -19.41 75.42 -29.23
N ILE A 718 -19.88 74.63 -28.26
CA ILE A 718 -21.27 74.70 -27.77
C ILE A 718 -21.48 75.83 -26.76
N THR A 719 -20.57 76.00 -25.79
CA THR A 719 -20.70 77.02 -24.73
C THR A 719 -20.74 78.46 -25.28
N PRO A 720 -19.95 78.84 -26.31
CA PRO A 720 -20.05 80.15 -26.93
C PRO A 720 -21.35 80.36 -27.72
N LEU A 721 -21.92 79.30 -28.31
CA LEU A 721 -23.22 79.37 -29.00
C LEU A 721 -24.39 79.55 -28.03
N LEU A 722 -24.28 79.04 -26.80
CA LEU A 722 -25.29 79.19 -25.74
C LEU A 722 -25.26 80.56 -25.04
N LYS A 723 -24.14 81.31 -25.13
CA LYS A 723 -24.09 82.69 -24.66
C LYS A 723 -24.59 83.65 -25.74
N ARG A 724 -25.92 83.73 -25.89
CA ARG A 724 -26.57 84.97 -26.32
C ARG A 724 -27.27 85.58 -25.12
N LYS A 725 -26.94 86.86 -24.92
CA LYS A 725 -27.46 87.79 -23.92
C LYS A 725 -28.96 87.59 -23.72
N ASP A 726 -29.40 87.56 -22.46
CA ASP A 726 -30.48 88.41 -21.93
C ASP A 726 -30.52 88.26 -20.40
N VAL A 727 -29.88 89.22 -19.74
CA VAL A 727 -30.22 89.65 -18.38
C VAL A 727 -31.33 90.69 -18.57
N PRO A 728 -32.53 90.54 -17.99
CA PRO A 728 -33.34 91.70 -17.65
C PRO A 728 -32.67 92.49 -16.53
#